data_AF-L0P9C1-F1
#
_entry.id   AF-L0P9C1-F1
#
_cell.length_a   1.000
_cell.length_b   1.000
_cell.length_c   1.000
_cell.angle_alpha   90.00
_cell.angle_beta   90.00
_cell.angle_gamma   90.00
#
_symmetry.space_group_name_H-M   'P 1'
#
loop_
_entity.id
_entity.type
_entity.pdbx_description
1 polymer ?
#
loop_
_entity_poly.entity_id
_entity_poly.type
_entity_poly.pdbx_seq_one_letter_code
_entity_poly.pdbx_strand_id
1 'polypeptide(L)'
;MVAGSRRGVHSTAQPAEETDESLDWGLQNVSEDTDGAQDTDSIEDTEYVSSGDSEVIAGYGSESSTEETRNTIGGVSLDKYAGTGVISKETGEEVRLTAEELDLVRKIQQGRVPDDEFDPYEIIKIVRAIREGRIVLKSEADWEKHPVFYDIWSDASAKTHEHIMHIPAPKMPLPIHSESYNPPEEYLPSDDEIDKWNHTLPEDRETNYLPSKYRSLRLVPGYDRFMQERFERCLDLYLAPRVRRNRLNIDPDSLLPKLPPPEDLRPFPTRCSTVYKGHEGRVRSIDVDSSGLWLASGGDDCVVRVWEVITGKEMWRFHIENTDNPVDSLAWRPTKNSDLISVSCGNHVYMLLPSVLNDKVKDAAKELSTSGFNTDPSQTAKTLATWSRPSSTQVDRGLVLLLNVKKRIRRVVWHRQGDYFVTLAPENGNTAVLVHLLSKHQSQTPFKKIKGLVQTLAFHPTKPLFFVATQRYVRVYNLVKQELVKIIQPGLRWISSIDIHPQGDNLILGSYDKKLAWIDMDLSPRPYKTLCYHTKALRSVAFHKGIYPLFCSASDDGSIHVFHGMVYNDLMQNPLLVPLKILKGHEITCSLGILDGAQMTQDGNENVHNTSIFVRRIPLDVSLPSFTSFFEEIGRVKHAMIVTDPETKKSKGYGFVSFSTHSDAEKAICELKKRTLSGHFLKAEFAKPRHRSDKKTLEEAKTEKVKKKQLRPFLIIRNLPWSVRKKDHAFFLEFGKYGKVVNVIIPRKKGGKMSGFAFVHMKQMSAAEEAIKCINGVELEGRHVAVDWALSQSEWKDFLEKEEKSAKDIDTDDSVSSFMETKDIISNNTELVNKSDSSEKGSVIKEDQKPPTALYDSNERTLFVKNLSFQTTDNELFSHFCQFGRLKYARVVMDAFTGRSKGTAFVCFHHKMDMENCLNVYRDLTQQSALSVNKKSTVLQNQILDDNIEKFTLDGHLVSVFPALNKEDISVIEDNNRKERKHIVEKNLDKRNIFLLNEGYIDPKSSLFNLLNETERDMRNQSLTQRKKLLEKNPSLYISLTRLAVRNIPKDISDKDLKALARKACVDFAKEVKEKKRAPLTREENLRD
;
A
#
# COMPACT_ATOMS: atom_id res chain seq x y z
N MET A 1 52.79 -44.39 -0.91
CA MET A 1 54.19 -44.73 -0.59
C MET A 1 55.09 -43.58 -1.03
N VAL A 2 56.28 -43.40 -0.42
CA VAL A 2 57.50 -42.70 -0.93
C VAL A 2 57.25 -41.48 -1.86
N ALA A 3 57.26 -40.22 -1.40
CA ALA A 3 58.45 -39.35 -1.15
C ALA A 3 59.32 -39.02 -2.40
N GLY A 4 59.84 -37.80 -2.62
CA GLY A 4 59.67 -36.52 -1.90
C GLY A 4 60.85 -35.54 -2.10
N SER A 5 60.64 -34.23 -1.85
CA SER A 5 61.66 -33.13 -1.89
C SER A 5 62.10 -32.67 -3.31
N ARG A 6 62.53 -31.42 -3.59
CA ARG A 6 62.99 -30.27 -2.75
C ARG A 6 62.48 -28.89 -3.28
N ARG A 7 62.45 -27.89 -2.36
CA ARG A 7 62.71 -26.43 -2.47
C ARG A 7 62.68 -25.76 -3.88
N GLY A 8 62.04 -24.60 -4.14
CA GLY A 8 61.22 -23.67 -3.32
C GLY A 8 61.89 -22.31 -3.01
N VAL A 9 61.20 -21.18 -3.30
CA VAL A 9 61.31 -19.81 -2.73
C VAL A 9 60.17 -18.92 -3.30
N HIS A 10 59.80 -17.81 -2.63
CA HIS A 10 58.60 -17.00 -2.91
C HIS A 10 58.78 -15.91 -3.99
N SER A 11 57.66 -15.50 -4.62
CA SER A 11 57.09 -14.16 -4.37
C SER A 11 55.62 -14.06 -4.86
N THR A 12 54.94 -12.96 -4.53
CA THR A 12 53.49 -12.73 -4.72
C THR A 12 53.20 -11.69 -5.80
N ALA A 13 52.13 -11.89 -6.59
CA ALA A 13 51.00 -10.94 -6.69
C ALA A 13 49.90 -11.39 -7.69
N GLN A 14 48.64 -11.22 -7.27
CA GLN A 14 47.36 -10.92 -7.97
C GLN A 14 47.06 -11.39 -9.42
N PRO A 15 45.78 -11.72 -9.74
CA PRO A 15 45.31 -12.02 -11.09
C PRO A 15 44.78 -10.80 -11.86
N ALA A 16 44.94 -10.86 -13.18
CA ALA A 16 44.13 -10.24 -14.25
C ALA A 16 43.77 -11.43 -15.20
N GLU A 17 42.53 -11.61 -15.63
CA GLU A 17 41.90 -11.05 -16.85
C GLU A 17 42.59 -11.47 -18.17
N GLU A 18 41.77 -11.59 -19.23
CA GLU A 18 42.11 -12.16 -20.56
C GLU A 18 42.36 -13.69 -20.56
N THR A 19 42.01 -14.47 -21.61
CA THR A 19 41.34 -14.17 -22.90
C THR A 19 40.51 -15.37 -23.36
N ASP A 20 39.44 -15.14 -24.12
CA ASP A 20 38.90 -16.13 -25.06
C ASP A 20 39.72 -16.05 -26.37
N GLU A 21 40.50 -17.08 -26.69
CA GLU A 21 40.93 -17.34 -28.07
C GLU A 21 40.71 -18.81 -28.43
N SER A 22 40.27 -19.05 -29.66
CA SER A 22 40.04 -20.36 -30.24
C SER A 22 41.36 -21.03 -30.66
N LEU A 23 41.38 -22.37 -30.67
CA LEU A 23 41.69 -23.12 -31.90
C LEU A 23 41.44 -24.63 -31.78
N ASP A 24 40.80 -25.13 -32.84
CA ASP A 24 41.00 -26.42 -33.54
C ASP A 24 41.00 -27.77 -32.79
N TRP A 25 40.10 -28.64 -33.25
CA TRP A 25 40.33 -30.08 -33.40
C TRP A 25 39.40 -30.64 -34.49
N GLY A 26 39.78 -30.49 -35.75
CA GLY A 26 39.09 -31.19 -36.84
C GLY A 26 39.29 -32.71 -36.81
N LEU A 27 38.32 -33.48 -37.32
CA LEU A 27 38.57 -34.78 -37.98
C LEU A 27 37.38 -35.24 -38.84
N GLN A 28 37.69 -35.48 -40.12
CA GLN A 28 37.07 -36.36 -41.11
C GLN A 28 35.54 -36.54 -41.20
N ASN A 29 35.03 -36.18 -42.38
CA ASN A 29 33.75 -36.61 -42.94
C ASN A 29 33.61 -38.15 -42.99
N VAL A 30 32.47 -38.67 -42.57
CA VAL A 30 31.70 -39.65 -43.36
C VAL A 30 30.23 -39.20 -43.29
N SER A 31 29.58 -39.09 -44.44
CA SER A 31 28.18 -38.69 -44.58
C SER A 31 27.31 -39.90 -44.91
N GLU A 32 26.15 -40.03 -44.26
CA GLU A 32 24.97 -40.66 -44.85
C GLU A 32 23.72 -40.30 -44.02
N ASP A 33 22.87 -39.43 -44.59
CA ASP A 33 21.51 -39.20 -44.13
C ASP A 33 20.56 -40.19 -44.82
N THR A 34 19.45 -40.58 -44.16
CA THR A 34 18.12 -40.60 -44.79
C THR A 34 17.03 -40.90 -43.76
N ASP A 35 16.12 -39.94 -43.55
CA ASP A 35 14.86 -40.16 -42.85
C ASP A 35 13.73 -40.51 -43.84
N GLY A 36 12.79 -41.35 -43.39
CA GLY A 36 11.43 -41.41 -43.91
C GLY A 36 10.47 -40.67 -42.95
N ALA A 37 9.25 -40.29 -43.35
CA ALA A 37 8.54 -40.69 -44.56
C ALA A 37 7.52 -39.63 -45.05
N GLN A 38 7.20 -39.76 -46.35
CA GLN A 38 5.91 -39.58 -47.02
C GLN A 38 4.72 -38.97 -46.25
N ASP A 39 4.15 -37.88 -46.80
CA ASP A 39 2.74 -37.79 -47.22
C ASP A 39 2.44 -36.41 -47.85
N THR A 40 1.66 -36.25 -48.93
CA THR A 40 1.47 -37.07 -50.14
C THR A 40 0.93 -36.14 -51.24
N ASP A 41 1.52 -36.15 -52.44
CA ASP A 41 0.85 -35.69 -53.66
C ASP A 41 1.56 -36.31 -54.87
N SER A 42 0.87 -37.17 -55.61
CA SER A 42 1.45 -38.08 -56.59
C SER A 42 1.14 -37.67 -58.03
N ILE A 43 2.18 -37.63 -58.88
CA ILE A 43 2.13 -37.89 -60.33
C ILE A 43 3.45 -38.58 -60.70
N GLU A 44 3.38 -39.52 -61.65
CA GLU A 44 4.30 -40.64 -61.77
C GLU A 44 5.41 -40.44 -62.84
N ASP A 45 6.48 -41.23 -62.66
CA ASP A 45 7.40 -41.80 -63.65
C ASP A 45 8.12 -40.92 -64.69
N THR A 46 9.43 -40.76 -64.48
CA THR A 46 10.44 -40.91 -65.55
C THR A 46 11.57 -41.83 -65.06
N GLU A 47 11.71 -43.01 -65.65
CA GLU A 47 12.78 -43.96 -65.30
C GLU A 47 14.17 -43.44 -65.71
N TYR A 48 15.18 -43.70 -64.87
CA TYR A 48 16.58 -43.49 -65.22
C TYR A 48 17.11 -44.69 -66.02
N VAL A 49 17.26 -44.54 -67.34
CA VAL A 49 18.00 -45.51 -68.16
C VAL A 49 19.50 -45.29 -67.95
N SER A 50 20.21 -46.32 -67.52
CA SER A 50 21.66 -46.29 -67.31
C SER A 50 22.42 -46.15 -68.63
N SER A 51 23.45 -45.31 -68.65
CA SER A 51 24.38 -45.19 -69.78
C SER A 51 25.07 -46.52 -70.11
N GLY A 52 24.87 -47.02 -71.33
CA GLY A 52 25.61 -48.12 -71.91
C GLY A 52 25.89 -47.83 -73.38
N ASP A 53 27.17 -47.76 -73.75
CA ASP A 53 27.58 -47.55 -75.14
C ASP A 53 27.14 -48.75 -75.99
N SER A 54 26.48 -48.47 -77.13
CA SER A 54 26.02 -49.49 -78.08
C SER A 54 26.90 -49.53 -79.33
N GLU A 55 27.23 -50.73 -79.79
CA GLU A 55 28.16 -50.92 -80.91
C GLU A 55 27.59 -50.38 -82.23
N VAL A 56 28.41 -49.63 -82.97
CA VAL A 56 28.01 -49.07 -84.27
C VAL A 56 28.00 -50.18 -85.32
N ILE A 57 26.80 -50.63 -85.70
CA ILE A 57 26.60 -51.59 -86.78
C ILE A 57 26.94 -50.93 -88.12
N ALA A 58 27.98 -51.43 -88.79
CA ALA A 58 28.41 -50.96 -90.11
C ALA A 58 27.47 -51.46 -91.23
N GLY A 59 26.28 -50.85 -91.33
CA GLY A 59 25.40 -50.98 -92.49
C GLY A 59 25.78 -50.00 -93.61
N TYR A 60 25.58 -50.38 -94.87
CA TYR A 60 25.63 -49.44 -95.99
C TYR A 60 24.41 -48.51 -95.92
N GLY A 61 24.64 -47.24 -95.56
CA GLY A 61 23.62 -46.21 -95.60
C GLY A 61 23.29 -45.81 -97.04
N SER A 62 22.10 -45.22 -97.25
CA SER A 62 21.58 -44.82 -98.57
C SER A 62 22.44 -43.82 -99.35
N GLU A 63 23.43 -43.19 -98.70
CA GLU A 63 24.36 -42.23 -99.30
C GLU A 63 25.84 -42.70 -99.29
N SER A 64 26.10 -43.97 -98.95
CA SER A 64 27.46 -44.52 -99.00
C SER A 64 27.96 -44.66 -100.45
N SER A 65 29.21 -44.28 -100.72
CA SER A 65 29.74 -44.11 -102.08
C SER A 65 30.08 -45.42 -102.84
N THR A 66 29.40 -46.52 -102.52
CA THR A 66 29.61 -47.86 -103.07
C THR A 66 28.29 -48.65 -103.06
N GLU A 67 27.78 -49.01 -104.23
CA GLU A 67 26.51 -49.75 -104.40
C GLU A 67 26.72 -51.28 -104.51
N GLU A 68 25.69 -52.09 -104.20
CA GLU A 68 25.75 -53.55 -104.37
C GLU A 68 25.61 -53.97 -105.85
N THR A 69 26.64 -54.60 -106.41
CA THR A 69 26.59 -55.21 -107.75
C THR A 69 25.91 -56.59 -107.73
N ARG A 70 24.57 -56.62 -107.80
CA ARG A 70 23.78 -57.87 -107.93
C ARG A 70 22.96 -57.94 -109.22
N ASN A 71 23.37 -58.84 -110.12
CA ASN A 71 22.68 -59.11 -111.38
C ASN A 71 21.58 -60.19 -111.24
N THR A 72 20.35 -59.84 -111.62
CA THR A 72 19.40 -60.79 -112.24
C THR A 72 18.61 -60.07 -113.33
N ILE A 73 18.76 -60.51 -114.58
CA ILE A 73 18.19 -59.82 -115.75
C ILE A 73 16.70 -60.19 -115.90
N GLY A 74 15.83 -59.17 -115.93
CA GLY A 74 14.37 -59.32 -115.79
C GLY A 74 13.49 -58.71 -116.89
N GLY A 75 14.05 -58.26 -118.02
CA GLY A 75 13.33 -58.11 -119.30
C GLY A 75 12.28 -56.98 -119.46
N VAL A 76 12.66 -55.98 -120.29
CA VAL A 76 11.78 -55.21 -121.21
C VAL A 76 10.75 -54.24 -120.62
N SER A 77 11.05 -52.93 -120.71
CA SER A 77 10.49 -52.07 -121.77
C SER A 77 11.18 -50.69 -121.83
N LEU A 78 11.91 -50.41 -122.91
CA LEU A 78 12.45 -49.08 -123.22
C LEU A 78 11.37 -48.23 -123.91
N ASP A 79 11.23 -46.95 -123.54
CA ASP A 79 10.81 -45.86 -124.47
C ASP A 79 10.73 -44.42 -123.86
N LYS A 80 11.09 -44.19 -122.59
CA LYS A 80 10.84 -42.89 -121.90
C LYS A 80 12.01 -42.21 -121.17
N TYR A 81 13.26 -42.54 -121.48
CA TYR A 81 14.44 -42.00 -120.77
C TYR A 81 15.44 -41.33 -121.71
N ALA A 82 16.06 -40.24 -121.25
CA ALA A 82 17.06 -39.49 -122.01
C ALA A 82 18.44 -40.15 -121.90
N GLY A 83 19.15 -40.21 -123.03
CA GLY A 83 20.53 -40.67 -123.10
C GLY A 83 21.51 -39.69 -122.46
N THR A 84 22.50 -40.20 -121.72
CA THR A 84 23.57 -39.37 -121.12
C THR A 84 24.82 -39.27 -122.00
N GLY A 85 24.91 -40.08 -123.07
CA GLY A 85 26.14 -40.24 -123.85
C GLY A 85 27.26 -41.02 -123.13
N VAL A 86 27.04 -41.51 -121.91
CA VAL A 86 28.00 -42.32 -121.14
C VAL A 86 27.61 -43.80 -121.24
N ILE A 87 28.56 -44.66 -121.58
CA ILE A 87 28.38 -46.11 -121.67
C ILE A 87 28.76 -46.74 -120.33
N SER A 88 27.92 -47.62 -119.79
CA SER A 88 28.23 -48.38 -118.57
C SER A 88 29.39 -49.34 -118.80
N LYS A 89 30.35 -49.36 -117.88
CA LYS A 89 31.48 -50.31 -117.90
C LYS A 89 31.06 -51.75 -117.65
N GLU A 90 29.86 -51.98 -117.14
CA GLU A 90 29.40 -53.29 -116.66
C GLU A 90 28.39 -53.95 -117.61
N THR A 91 27.53 -53.17 -118.26
CA THR A 91 26.52 -53.67 -119.22
C THR A 91 26.85 -53.37 -120.67
N GLY A 92 27.72 -52.39 -120.96
CA GLY A 92 28.03 -51.96 -122.33
C GLY A 92 26.92 -51.15 -123.02
N GLU A 93 25.78 -50.92 -122.34
CA GLU A 93 24.70 -50.06 -122.81
C GLU A 93 24.88 -48.61 -122.32
N GLU A 94 24.18 -47.67 -122.95
CA GLU A 94 24.14 -46.27 -122.53
C GLU A 94 23.42 -46.11 -121.19
N VAL A 95 24.07 -45.45 -120.22
CA VAL A 95 23.43 -45.06 -118.95
C VAL A 95 22.34 -44.03 -119.25
N ARG A 96 21.13 -44.27 -118.76
CA ARG A 96 19.98 -43.38 -118.93
C ARG A 96 19.46 -43.00 -117.56
N LEU A 97 19.29 -41.69 -117.33
CA LEU A 97 18.76 -41.19 -116.08
C LEU A 97 17.27 -41.58 -115.93
N THR A 98 16.87 -41.90 -114.71
CA THR A 98 15.44 -42.12 -114.41
C THR A 98 14.64 -40.82 -114.54
N ALA A 99 13.31 -40.93 -114.56
CA ALA A 99 12.43 -39.77 -114.62
C ALA A 99 12.53 -38.90 -113.37
N GLU A 100 12.85 -39.52 -112.22
CA GLU A 100 12.99 -38.87 -110.92
C GLU A 100 14.34 -38.15 -110.82
N GLU A 101 15.45 -38.78 -111.23
CA GLU A 101 16.75 -38.10 -111.39
C GLU A 101 16.68 -36.90 -112.34
N LEU A 102 15.97 -37.04 -113.47
CA LEU A 102 15.80 -35.95 -114.43
C LEU A 102 14.99 -34.79 -113.86
N ASP A 103 14.01 -35.04 -112.99
CA ASP A 103 13.28 -33.96 -112.33
C ASP A 103 14.04 -33.36 -111.15
N LEU A 104 14.80 -34.17 -110.39
CA LEU A 104 15.75 -33.69 -109.38
C LEU A 104 16.78 -32.73 -109.99
N VAL A 105 17.37 -33.09 -111.13
CA VAL A 105 18.29 -32.24 -111.89
C VAL A 105 17.60 -30.96 -112.36
N ARG A 106 16.32 -31.00 -112.75
CA ARG A 106 15.55 -29.77 -113.06
C ARG A 106 15.26 -28.91 -111.84
N LYS A 107 14.88 -29.50 -110.69
CA LYS A 107 14.68 -28.77 -109.42
C LYS A 107 15.96 -28.01 -109.07
N ILE A 108 17.11 -28.69 -109.11
CA ILE A 108 18.45 -28.11 -108.89
C ILE A 108 18.76 -26.99 -109.90
N GLN A 109 18.58 -27.22 -111.21
CA GLN A 109 18.83 -26.20 -112.24
C GLN A 109 17.91 -24.97 -112.13
N GLN A 110 16.69 -25.13 -111.60
CA GLN A 110 15.72 -24.06 -111.37
C GLN A 110 15.87 -23.39 -109.99
N GLY A 111 16.84 -23.82 -109.17
CA GLY A 111 17.04 -23.29 -107.81
C GLY A 111 15.89 -23.62 -106.84
N ARG A 112 15.11 -24.67 -107.12
CA ARG A 112 14.13 -25.22 -106.19
C ARG A 112 14.82 -26.22 -105.25
N VAL A 113 14.31 -26.32 -104.02
CA VAL A 113 14.74 -27.36 -103.08
C VAL A 113 14.45 -28.73 -103.71
N PRO A 114 15.41 -29.68 -103.73
CA PRO A 114 15.18 -30.99 -104.34
C PRO A 114 14.21 -31.86 -103.54
N ASP A 115 14.25 -31.69 -102.22
CA ASP A 115 13.53 -32.42 -101.19
C ASP A 115 12.16 -31.76 -100.91
N ASP A 116 11.07 -32.54 -100.99
CA ASP A 116 9.70 -32.03 -100.99
C ASP A 116 9.07 -31.92 -99.57
N GLU A 117 9.71 -32.47 -98.53
CA GLU A 117 9.26 -32.30 -97.13
C GLU A 117 9.81 -31.01 -96.46
N PHE A 118 10.75 -30.32 -97.10
CA PHE A 118 11.44 -29.16 -96.51
C PHE A 118 10.65 -27.85 -96.64
N ASP A 119 9.97 -27.41 -95.56
CA ASP A 119 9.38 -26.07 -95.48
C ASP A 119 10.43 -25.01 -95.06
N PRO A 120 10.85 -24.08 -95.95
CA PRO A 120 11.82 -23.04 -95.62
C PRO A 120 11.30 -22.00 -94.61
N TYR A 121 10.00 -21.95 -94.32
CA TYR A 121 9.42 -20.96 -93.40
C TYR A 121 9.51 -21.37 -91.92
N GLU A 122 9.68 -22.65 -91.59
CA GLU A 122 9.90 -23.14 -90.22
C GLU A 122 11.19 -22.58 -89.61
N ILE A 123 12.29 -22.62 -90.36
CA ILE A 123 13.59 -22.05 -89.93
C ILE A 123 13.46 -20.54 -89.73
N ILE A 124 12.73 -19.84 -90.60
CA ILE A 124 12.48 -18.39 -90.47
C ILE A 124 11.66 -18.08 -89.21
N LYS A 125 10.66 -18.92 -88.88
CA LYS A 125 9.84 -18.83 -87.66
C LYS A 125 10.67 -19.06 -86.38
N ILE A 126 11.59 -20.01 -86.38
CA ILE A 126 12.54 -20.27 -85.28
C ILE A 126 13.53 -19.11 -85.13
N VAL A 127 14.22 -18.70 -86.22
CA VAL A 127 15.15 -17.57 -86.22
C VAL A 127 14.47 -16.26 -85.80
N ARG A 128 13.20 -16.08 -86.18
CA ARG A 128 12.37 -14.96 -85.72
C ARG A 128 12.07 -15.06 -84.22
N ALA A 129 11.73 -16.24 -83.69
CA ALA A 129 11.50 -16.43 -82.26
C ALA A 129 12.78 -16.25 -81.42
N ILE A 130 13.96 -16.56 -81.97
CA ILE A 130 15.27 -16.24 -81.37
C ILE A 130 15.52 -14.72 -81.39
N ARG A 131 15.33 -14.04 -82.54
CA ARG A 131 15.48 -12.57 -82.65
C ARG A 131 14.48 -11.78 -81.80
N GLU A 132 13.27 -12.31 -81.61
CA GLU A 132 12.24 -11.75 -80.73
C GLU A 132 12.40 -12.22 -79.26
N GLY A 133 13.51 -12.89 -78.92
CA GLY A 133 13.91 -13.23 -77.55
C GLY A 133 13.09 -14.32 -76.86
N ARG A 134 12.20 -15.01 -77.58
CA ARG A 134 11.34 -16.07 -77.00
C ARG A 134 12.02 -17.44 -76.96
N ILE A 135 13.01 -17.66 -77.83
CA ILE A 135 13.88 -18.85 -77.79
C ILE A 135 15.29 -18.37 -77.47
N VAL A 136 15.74 -18.67 -76.25
CA VAL A 136 17.12 -18.46 -75.84
C VAL A 136 17.87 -19.78 -76.06
N LEU A 137 18.89 -19.76 -76.92
CA LEU A 137 19.82 -20.87 -77.07
C LEU A 137 20.70 -20.93 -75.81
N LYS A 138 20.40 -21.86 -74.90
CA LYS A 138 21.30 -22.21 -73.80
C LYS A 138 22.56 -22.87 -74.38
N SER A 139 23.72 -22.47 -73.88
CA SER A 139 24.95 -23.27 -74.05
C SER A 139 25.03 -24.33 -72.94
N GLU A 140 25.89 -25.33 -73.12
CA GLU A 140 26.06 -26.43 -72.14
C GLU A 140 26.43 -25.90 -70.73
N ALA A 141 27.13 -24.77 -70.66
CA ALA A 141 27.49 -24.06 -69.43
C ALA A 141 26.29 -23.49 -68.62
N ASP A 142 25.05 -23.57 -69.13
CA ASP A 142 23.83 -23.28 -68.36
C ASP A 142 23.26 -24.51 -67.62
N TRP A 143 23.76 -25.73 -67.87
CA TRP A 143 23.30 -26.95 -67.18
C TRP A 143 24.06 -27.26 -65.88
N GLU A 144 25.34 -26.86 -65.75
CA GLU A 144 26.18 -27.15 -64.56
C GLU A 144 25.90 -26.22 -63.35
N LYS A 145 24.86 -25.38 -63.41
CA LYS A 145 24.52 -24.44 -62.34
C LYS A 145 23.74 -25.13 -61.21
N HIS A 146 24.48 -25.82 -60.35
CA HIS A 146 24.00 -26.30 -59.05
C HIS A 146 23.25 -25.19 -58.29
N PRO A 147 22.23 -25.53 -57.47
CA PRO A 147 21.51 -24.55 -56.67
C PRO A 147 22.47 -23.76 -55.77
N VAL A 148 22.42 -22.44 -55.87
CA VAL A 148 23.31 -21.55 -55.09
C VAL A 148 22.86 -21.59 -53.63
N PHE A 149 23.58 -22.34 -52.80
CA PHE A 149 23.38 -22.34 -51.35
C PHE A 149 23.83 -20.99 -50.78
N TYR A 150 22.92 -20.30 -50.08
CA TYR A 150 23.18 -19.02 -49.42
C TYR A 150 23.02 -19.16 -47.90
N ASP A 151 24.01 -18.70 -47.15
CA ASP A 151 23.96 -18.70 -45.68
C ASP A 151 23.03 -17.58 -45.18
N ILE A 152 21.80 -17.96 -44.81
CA ILE A 152 20.79 -17.06 -44.23
C ILE A 152 21.13 -16.59 -42.80
N TRP A 153 22.22 -17.07 -42.20
CA TRP A 153 22.68 -16.69 -40.86
C TRP A 153 23.98 -15.89 -40.84
N SER A 154 24.57 -15.60 -42.01
CA SER A 154 25.78 -14.79 -42.15
C SER A 154 25.69 -13.42 -41.46
N ASP A 155 24.52 -12.78 -41.50
CA ASP A 155 24.21 -11.50 -40.83
C ASP A 155 23.44 -11.66 -39.49
N ALA A 156 23.53 -12.82 -38.80
CA ALA A 156 22.78 -13.12 -37.57
C ALA A 156 23.07 -12.21 -36.34
N SER A 157 23.90 -11.17 -36.48
CA SER A 157 24.07 -10.10 -35.49
C SER A 157 22.79 -9.26 -35.26
N ALA A 158 21.84 -9.31 -36.20
CA ALA A 158 20.53 -8.66 -36.11
C ALA A 158 19.66 -9.27 -34.99
N LYS A 159 19.78 -8.74 -33.77
CA LYS A 159 19.00 -9.14 -32.58
C LYS A 159 17.52 -9.27 -32.91
N THR A 160 17.00 -10.49 -32.83
CA THR A 160 15.59 -10.80 -33.10
C THR A 160 14.69 -9.93 -32.22
N HIS A 161 13.80 -9.17 -32.85
CA HIS A 161 12.85 -8.31 -32.14
C HIS A 161 11.80 -9.16 -31.42
N GLU A 162 12.06 -9.53 -30.17
CA GLU A 162 11.17 -10.32 -29.32
C GLU A 162 9.77 -9.71 -29.27
N HIS A 163 8.86 -10.22 -30.11
CA HIS A 163 7.47 -9.81 -30.09
C HIS A 163 6.85 -10.15 -28.74
N ILE A 164 6.05 -9.24 -28.19
CA ILE A 164 5.45 -9.37 -26.83
C ILE A 164 4.66 -10.69 -26.66
N MET A 165 4.16 -11.28 -27.75
CA MET A 165 3.45 -12.58 -27.75
C MET A 165 4.35 -13.81 -27.90
N HIS A 166 5.61 -13.68 -28.32
CA HIS A 166 6.52 -14.83 -28.45
C HIS A 166 6.95 -15.32 -27.06
N ILE A 167 6.52 -16.54 -26.70
CA ILE A 167 6.99 -17.24 -25.50
C ILE A 167 7.93 -18.34 -25.99
N PRO A 168 9.25 -18.19 -25.80
CA PRO A 168 10.20 -19.22 -26.23
C PRO A 168 9.86 -20.55 -25.58
N ALA A 169 10.12 -21.64 -26.28
CA ALA A 169 9.98 -22.97 -25.70
C ALA A 169 10.85 -23.09 -24.44
N PRO A 170 10.36 -23.72 -23.35
CA PRO A 170 11.22 -24.02 -22.21
C PRO A 170 12.38 -24.90 -22.70
N LYS A 171 13.61 -24.56 -22.34
CA LYS A 171 14.77 -25.43 -22.58
C LYS A 171 14.66 -26.65 -21.66
N MET A 172 15.20 -27.79 -22.09
CA MET A 172 15.39 -28.93 -21.19
C MET A 172 16.38 -28.53 -20.08
N PRO A 173 16.24 -29.08 -18.86
CA PRO A 173 17.28 -28.93 -17.84
C PRO A 173 18.59 -29.55 -18.32
N LEU A 174 19.71 -29.11 -17.72
CA LEU A 174 20.99 -29.80 -17.87
C LEU A 174 20.97 -31.07 -16.99
N PRO A 175 21.56 -32.19 -17.43
CA PRO A 175 21.62 -33.43 -16.64
C PRO A 175 22.21 -33.22 -15.25
N ILE A 176 21.59 -33.84 -14.25
CA ILE A 176 21.94 -33.72 -12.83
C ILE A 176 22.70 -34.97 -12.37
N HIS A 177 23.45 -34.88 -11.27
CA HIS A 177 24.15 -36.02 -10.65
C HIS A 177 23.27 -37.25 -10.37
N SER A 178 21.95 -37.09 -10.29
CA SER A 178 20.95 -38.16 -10.16
C SER A 178 20.70 -38.95 -11.46
N GLU A 179 21.01 -38.36 -12.63
CA GLU A 179 20.95 -38.99 -13.96
C GLU A 179 22.29 -39.66 -14.33
N SER A 180 23.31 -39.51 -13.49
CA SER A 180 24.59 -40.22 -13.64
C SER A 180 24.38 -41.73 -13.53
N TYR A 181 25.07 -42.51 -14.38
CA TYR A 181 25.13 -43.97 -14.23
C TYR A 181 25.78 -44.42 -12.91
N ASN A 182 26.52 -43.53 -12.25
CA ASN A 182 27.12 -43.73 -10.94
C ASN A 182 26.79 -42.51 -10.07
N PRO A 183 25.58 -42.44 -9.50
CA PRO A 183 25.17 -41.34 -8.64
C PRO A 183 25.76 -41.51 -7.23
N PRO A 184 25.85 -40.42 -6.43
CA PRO A 184 26.11 -40.52 -5.00
C PRO A 184 25.03 -41.36 -4.30
N GLU A 185 25.38 -42.03 -3.20
CA GLU A 185 24.50 -42.99 -2.52
C GLU A 185 23.27 -42.32 -1.88
N GLU A 186 23.34 -41.00 -1.64
CA GLU A 186 22.21 -40.15 -1.22
C GLU A 186 21.06 -40.07 -2.25
N TYR A 187 21.31 -40.43 -3.51
CA TYR A 187 20.29 -40.44 -4.58
C TYR A 187 19.73 -41.84 -4.86
N LEU A 188 20.25 -42.89 -4.22
CA LEU A 188 19.67 -44.23 -4.36
C LEU A 188 18.39 -44.30 -3.52
N PRO A 189 17.24 -44.65 -4.12
CA PRO A 189 15.96 -44.69 -3.42
C PRO A 189 15.92 -45.84 -2.40
N SER A 190 15.20 -45.64 -1.30
CA SER A 190 14.86 -46.69 -0.36
C SER A 190 13.71 -47.57 -0.89
N ASP A 191 13.58 -48.81 -0.40
CA ASP A 191 12.54 -49.75 -0.86
C ASP A 191 11.12 -49.16 -0.70
N ASP A 192 10.85 -48.45 0.40
CA ASP A 192 9.59 -47.72 0.64
C ASP A 192 9.31 -46.65 -0.45
N GLU A 193 10.35 -46.01 -0.98
CA GLU A 193 10.25 -45.01 -2.05
C GLU A 193 10.07 -45.64 -3.42
N ILE A 194 10.66 -46.82 -3.65
CA ILE A 194 10.47 -47.62 -4.87
C ILE A 194 8.99 -48.08 -4.95
N ASP A 195 8.45 -48.64 -3.87
CA ASP A 195 7.04 -49.04 -3.81
C ASP A 195 6.09 -47.84 -3.95
N LYS A 196 6.42 -46.71 -3.31
CA LYS A 196 5.67 -45.45 -3.48
C LYS A 196 5.70 -44.94 -4.93
N TRP A 197 6.85 -45.01 -5.62
CA TRP A 197 7.00 -44.58 -7.02
C TRP A 197 6.30 -45.54 -7.99
N ASN A 198 6.27 -46.84 -7.68
CA ASN A 198 5.48 -47.82 -8.42
C ASN A 198 3.97 -47.58 -8.25
N HIS A 199 3.52 -47.17 -7.06
CA HIS A 199 2.13 -46.86 -6.76
C HIS A 199 1.63 -45.49 -7.28
N THR A 200 2.50 -44.51 -7.55
CA THR A 200 2.08 -43.24 -8.16
C THR A 200 1.86 -43.39 -9.67
N LEU A 201 0.82 -42.72 -10.19
CA LEU A 201 0.54 -42.66 -11.62
C LEU A 201 1.69 -41.96 -12.37
N PRO A 202 2.06 -42.38 -13.60
CA PRO A 202 3.19 -41.79 -14.33
C PRO A 202 3.15 -40.26 -14.49
N GLU A 203 1.95 -39.67 -14.60
CA GLU A 203 1.74 -38.21 -14.72
C GLU A 203 1.99 -37.43 -13.41
N ASP A 204 1.84 -38.08 -12.24
CA ASP A 204 2.00 -37.48 -10.91
C ASP A 204 3.41 -37.68 -10.32
N ARG A 205 4.35 -38.28 -11.08
CA ARG A 205 5.70 -38.59 -10.60
C ARG A 205 6.62 -37.36 -10.64
N GLU A 206 7.39 -37.17 -9.57
CA GLU A 206 8.41 -36.11 -9.49
C GLU A 206 9.59 -36.37 -10.44
N THR A 207 9.87 -37.64 -10.77
CA THR A 207 10.86 -38.06 -11.78
C THR A 207 10.33 -39.20 -12.65
N ASN A 208 10.57 -39.11 -13.96
CA ASN A 208 10.19 -40.13 -14.94
C ASN A 208 11.02 -41.42 -14.84
N TYR A 209 12.21 -41.34 -14.24
CA TYR A 209 13.14 -42.43 -14.00
C TYR A 209 13.38 -42.64 -12.50
N LEU A 210 13.97 -43.79 -12.18
CA LEU A 210 14.42 -44.16 -10.85
C LEU A 210 15.96 -44.20 -10.85
N PRO A 211 16.67 -43.47 -9.96
CA PRO A 211 18.13 -43.46 -9.95
C PRO A 211 18.73 -44.83 -9.65
N SER A 212 19.78 -45.22 -10.37
CA SER A 212 20.42 -46.54 -10.26
C SER A 212 21.94 -46.43 -10.44
N LYS A 213 22.70 -47.28 -9.73
CA LYS A 213 24.16 -47.19 -9.62
C LYS A 213 24.86 -48.38 -10.27
N TYR A 214 25.52 -48.13 -11.40
CA TYR A 214 26.28 -49.10 -12.17
C TYR A 214 27.78 -48.97 -11.92
N ARG A 215 28.43 -50.06 -11.52
CA ARG A 215 29.88 -50.10 -11.20
C ARG A 215 30.82 -49.77 -12.36
N SER A 216 30.33 -49.76 -13.61
CA SER A 216 31.09 -49.36 -14.80
C SER A 216 30.17 -49.06 -15.98
N LEU A 217 30.62 -48.20 -16.90
CA LEU A 217 29.86 -47.78 -18.09
C LEU A 217 29.39 -48.94 -18.98
N ARG A 218 30.11 -50.08 -18.99
CA ARG A 218 29.78 -51.29 -19.75
C ARG A 218 28.57 -52.07 -19.23
N LEU A 219 28.01 -51.66 -18.08
CA LEU A 219 26.88 -52.31 -17.42
C LEU A 219 25.63 -51.41 -17.39
N VAL A 220 25.70 -50.24 -18.01
CA VAL A 220 24.57 -49.33 -18.15
C VAL A 220 23.66 -49.90 -19.26
N PRO A 221 22.38 -50.19 -18.97
CA PRO A 221 21.46 -50.69 -19.98
C PRO A 221 21.03 -49.58 -20.94
N GLY A 222 20.35 -49.95 -22.03
CA GLY A 222 19.55 -48.99 -22.79
C GLY A 222 18.44 -48.41 -21.91
N TYR A 223 18.08 -47.14 -22.12
CA TYR A 223 17.00 -46.50 -21.37
C TYR A 223 15.68 -46.66 -22.11
N ASP A 224 14.88 -47.66 -21.74
CA ASP A 224 13.66 -48.07 -22.45
C ASP A 224 12.64 -46.94 -22.66
N ARG A 225 12.54 -46.00 -21.70
CA ARG A 225 11.61 -44.86 -21.79
C ARG A 225 12.12 -43.69 -22.63
N PHE A 226 13.34 -43.75 -23.20
CA PHE A 226 13.92 -42.64 -23.97
C PHE A 226 12.98 -42.15 -25.08
N MET A 227 12.47 -43.06 -25.92
CA MET A 227 11.58 -42.69 -27.03
C MET A 227 10.24 -42.12 -26.52
N GLN A 228 9.71 -42.66 -25.42
CA GLN A 228 8.51 -42.15 -24.77
C GLN A 228 8.71 -40.69 -24.33
N GLU A 229 9.78 -40.40 -23.58
CA GLU A 229 10.06 -39.05 -23.10
C GLU A 229 10.29 -38.05 -24.24
N ARG A 230 10.96 -38.45 -25.33
CA ARG A 230 11.15 -37.59 -26.51
C ARG A 230 9.82 -37.29 -27.19
N PHE A 231 8.93 -38.27 -27.30
CA PHE A 231 7.60 -38.09 -27.87
C PHE A 231 6.70 -37.21 -26.99
N GLU A 232 6.61 -37.50 -25.69
CA GLU A 232 5.91 -36.68 -24.69
C GLU A 232 6.43 -35.23 -24.70
N ARG A 233 7.75 -35.06 -24.82
CA ARG A 233 8.38 -33.74 -24.94
C ARG A 233 7.99 -32.98 -26.21
N CYS A 234 7.73 -33.68 -27.32
CA CYS A 234 7.19 -33.07 -28.55
C CYS A 234 5.72 -32.68 -28.40
N LEU A 235 4.90 -33.50 -27.72
CA LEU A 235 3.53 -33.13 -27.36
C LEU A 235 3.49 -31.89 -26.45
N ASP A 236 4.39 -31.81 -25.47
CA ASP A 236 4.60 -30.61 -24.62
C ASP A 236 4.97 -29.35 -25.41
N LEU A 237 5.72 -29.49 -26.50
CA LEU A 237 6.09 -28.36 -27.36
C LEU A 237 4.92 -27.87 -28.22
N TYR A 238 4.04 -28.78 -28.64
CA TYR A 238 2.97 -28.52 -29.61
C TYR A 238 1.61 -28.22 -28.95
N LEU A 239 1.19 -29.05 -27.99
CA LEU A 239 -0.15 -29.00 -27.37
C LEU A 239 -0.21 -28.16 -26.09
N ALA A 240 0.86 -28.09 -25.29
CA ALA A 240 0.80 -27.48 -23.96
C ALA A 240 0.71 -25.94 -24.03
N PRO A 241 -0.29 -25.30 -23.37
CA PRO A 241 -0.48 -23.86 -23.45
C PRO A 241 0.61 -23.08 -22.69
N ARG A 242 1.49 -22.43 -23.44
CA ARG A 242 2.63 -21.66 -22.89
C ARG A 242 2.14 -20.37 -22.21
N VAL A 243 2.37 -20.23 -20.90
CA VAL A 243 1.96 -19.06 -20.11
C VAL A 243 3.14 -18.51 -19.32
N ARG A 244 3.47 -17.21 -19.49
CA ARG A 244 4.46 -16.53 -18.63
C ARG A 244 3.92 -16.40 -17.21
N ARG A 245 4.52 -17.11 -16.25
CA ARG A 245 4.22 -17.03 -14.81
C ARG A 245 5.37 -16.33 -14.07
N ASN A 246 5.06 -15.28 -13.32
CA ASN A 246 6.05 -14.61 -12.47
C ASN A 246 6.26 -15.44 -11.19
N ARG A 247 7.33 -16.24 -11.14
CA ARG A 247 7.72 -16.98 -9.93
C ARG A 247 8.21 -15.98 -8.87
N LEU A 248 7.54 -15.92 -7.72
CA LEU A 248 7.89 -15.04 -6.61
C LEU A 248 9.06 -15.63 -5.82
N ASN A 249 10.28 -15.38 -6.30
CA ASN A 249 11.52 -15.68 -5.56
C ASN A 249 11.70 -14.61 -4.46
N ILE A 250 10.98 -14.76 -3.35
CA ILE A 250 10.90 -13.80 -2.25
C ILE A 250 11.06 -14.56 -0.92
N ASP A 251 11.93 -14.08 -0.04
CA ASP A 251 12.15 -14.70 1.28
C ASP A 251 10.86 -14.69 2.12
N PRO A 252 10.46 -15.79 2.76
CA PRO A 252 9.18 -15.89 3.47
C PRO A 252 9.07 -14.87 4.62
N ASP A 253 10.18 -14.57 5.30
CA ASP A 253 10.23 -13.58 6.39
C ASP A 253 9.93 -12.16 5.92
N SER A 254 10.20 -11.83 4.65
CA SER A 254 9.90 -10.51 4.08
C SER A 254 8.39 -10.26 3.89
N LEU A 255 7.58 -11.32 3.90
CA LEU A 255 6.11 -11.25 3.87
C LEU A 255 5.52 -10.90 5.25
N LEU A 256 6.30 -10.98 6.32
CA LEU A 256 5.85 -10.68 7.67
C LEU A 256 5.83 -9.16 7.93
N PRO A 257 4.78 -8.62 8.56
CA PRO A 257 4.72 -7.20 8.90
C PRO A 257 5.77 -6.87 9.97
N LYS A 258 6.51 -5.76 9.77
CA LYS A 258 7.50 -5.25 10.73
C LYS A 258 6.79 -4.67 11.95
N LEU A 259 6.57 -5.52 12.96
CA LEU A 259 5.96 -5.17 14.25
C LEU A 259 7.04 -5.10 15.35
N PRO A 260 6.86 -4.31 16.41
CA PRO A 260 7.76 -4.35 17.58
C PRO A 260 7.72 -5.73 18.25
N PRO A 261 8.83 -6.19 18.84
CA PRO A 261 8.90 -7.50 19.47
C PRO A 261 8.02 -7.53 20.74
N PRO A 262 7.37 -8.66 21.07
CA PRO A 262 6.56 -8.76 22.29
C PRO A 262 7.30 -8.41 23.59
N GLU A 263 8.63 -8.53 23.62
CA GLU A 263 9.44 -8.26 24.82
C GLU A 263 9.36 -6.80 25.29
N ASP A 264 9.30 -5.85 24.35
CA ASP A 264 9.17 -4.41 24.62
C ASP A 264 7.74 -4.03 25.05
N LEU A 265 6.76 -4.90 24.80
CA LEU A 265 5.33 -4.68 25.05
C LEU A 265 4.83 -5.32 26.36
N ARG A 266 5.75 -5.66 27.28
CA ARG A 266 5.44 -6.15 28.64
C ARG A 266 4.88 -5.01 29.52
N PRO A 267 3.98 -5.29 30.48
CA PRO A 267 3.53 -6.61 30.92
C PRO A 267 2.35 -7.17 30.09
N PHE A 268 2.28 -8.51 30.03
CA PHE A 268 1.13 -9.28 29.57
C PHE A 268 1.16 -10.67 30.23
N PRO A 269 0.02 -11.38 30.39
CA PRO A 269 0.00 -12.72 30.98
C PRO A 269 0.73 -13.75 30.11
N THR A 270 1.59 -14.57 30.73
CA THR A 270 2.47 -15.53 30.05
C THR A 270 2.23 -16.99 30.43
N ARG A 271 1.68 -17.26 31.62
CA ARG A 271 1.36 -18.57 32.18
C ARG A 271 0.11 -18.49 33.06
N CYS A 272 -0.57 -19.62 33.25
CA CYS A 272 -1.57 -19.76 34.31
C CYS A 272 -0.89 -19.67 35.69
N SER A 273 -1.51 -18.96 36.63
CA SER A 273 -1.04 -18.81 38.02
C SER A 273 -1.90 -19.61 39.02
N THR A 274 -3.21 -19.56 38.84
CA THR A 274 -4.22 -20.11 39.76
C THR A 274 -5.27 -20.88 38.97
N VAL A 275 -5.73 -22.00 39.52
CA VAL A 275 -6.76 -22.87 38.91
C VAL A 275 -7.88 -23.09 39.92
N TYR A 276 -9.02 -22.43 39.67
CA TYR A 276 -10.23 -22.53 40.48
C TYR A 276 -10.88 -23.91 40.28
N LYS A 277 -10.79 -24.78 41.29
CA LYS A 277 -11.36 -26.14 41.27
C LYS A 277 -12.57 -26.20 42.21
N GLY A 278 -13.71 -26.67 41.72
CA GLY A 278 -14.89 -26.93 42.55
C GLY A 278 -16.19 -27.13 41.79
N HIS A 279 -16.38 -26.48 40.63
CA HIS A 279 -17.56 -26.71 39.79
C HIS A 279 -17.60 -28.14 39.25
N GLU A 280 -18.80 -28.73 39.23
CA GLU A 280 -19.06 -30.10 38.78
C GLU A 280 -19.53 -30.15 37.31
N GLY A 281 -19.83 -29.00 36.72
CA GLY A 281 -20.21 -28.83 35.32
C GLY A 281 -19.37 -27.76 34.60
N ARG A 282 -19.63 -27.56 33.31
CA ARG A 282 -18.93 -26.54 32.50
C ARG A 282 -19.24 -25.13 33.04
N VAL A 283 -18.20 -24.36 33.35
CA VAL A 283 -18.33 -22.93 33.70
C VAL A 283 -18.68 -22.15 32.44
N ARG A 284 -19.85 -21.50 32.40
CA ARG A 284 -20.39 -20.82 31.22
C ARG A 284 -20.04 -19.34 31.15
N SER A 285 -19.89 -18.69 32.29
CA SER A 285 -19.62 -17.26 32.38
C SER A 285 -18.87 -16.96 33.68
N ILE A 286 -17.96 -15.99 33.59
CA ILE A 286 -17.13 -15.52 34.69
C ILE A 286 -17.08 -13.99 34.65
N ASP A 287 -17.03 -13.35 35.82
CA ASP A 287 -16.83 -11.90 35.91
C ASP A 287 -16.09 -11.52 37.19
N VAL A 288 -15.41 -10.37 37.17
CA VAL A 288 -14.55 -9.89 38.26
C VAL A 288 -15.16 -8.63 38.88
N ASP A 289 -15.13 -8.54 40.21
CA ASP A 289 -15.59 -7.36 40.93
C ASP A 289 -14.75 -6.11 40.61
N SER A 290 -15.35 -4.94 40.78
CA SER A 290 -14.74 -3.62 40.63
C SER A 290 -13.49 -3.35 41.50
N SER A 291 -13.26 -4.15 42.55
CA SER A 291 -12.01 -4.14 43.35
C SER A 291 -10.88 -4.99 42.77
N GLY A 292 -11.17 -5.92 41.85
CA GLY A 292 -10.23 -6.92 41.34
C GLY A 292 -9.92 -8.08 42.30
N LEU A 293 -10.50 -8.10 43.51
CA LEU A 293 -10.22 -9.13 44.53
C LEU A 293 -11.05 -10.41 44.36
N TRP A 294 -12.31 -10.25 43.93
CA TRP A 294 -13.30 -11.32 43.84
C TRP A 294 -13.59 -11.70 42.39
N LEU A 295 -13.42 -12.99 42.08
CA LEU A 295 -13.92 -13.61 40.85
C LEU A 295 -15.26 -14.28 41.17
N ALA A 296 -16.25 -14.14 40.29
CA ALA A 296 -17.48 -14.92 40.35
C ALA A 296 -17.62 -15.80 39.10
N SER A 297 -18.16 -17.00 39.27
CA SER A 297 -18.38 -17.97 38.19
C SER A 297 -19.72 -18.68 38.32
N GLY A 298 -20.34 -18.99 37.19
CA GLY A 298 -21.55 -19.79 37.09
C GLY A 298 -21.46 -20.82 35.98
N GLY A 299 -22.07 -21.99 36.17
CA GLY A 299 -21.94 -23.12 35.23
C GLY A 299 -23.20 -23.96 35.05
N ASP A 300 -22.99 -25.10 34.40
CA ASP A 300 -23.99 -26.15 34.21
C ASP A 300 -24.41 -26.86 35.51
N ASP A 301 -23.67 -26.69 36.61
CA ASP A 301 -23.99 -27.28 37.94
C ASP A 301 -25.04 -26.49 38.74
N CYS A 302 -25.65 -25.44 38.15
CA CYS A 302 -26.62 -24.55 38.80
C CYS A 302 -26.11 -23.92 40.13
N VAL A 303 -24.78 -23.86 40.30
CA VAL A 303 -24.11 -23.19 41.42
C VAL A 303 -23.42 -21.93 40.90
N VAL A 304 -23.50 -20.86 41.69
CA VAL A 304 -22.68 -19.66 41.57
C VAL A 304 -21.63 -19.72 42.66
N ARG A 305 -20.35 -19.53 42.32
CA ARG A 305 -19.23 -19.54 43.27
C ARG A 305 -18.47 -18.23 43.19
N VAL A 306 -18.00 -17.75 44.35
CA VAL A 306 -17.14 -16.57 44.47
C VAL A 306 -15.81 -16.99 45.07
N TRP A 307 -14.73 -16.55 44.42
CA TRP A 307 -13.35 -16.96 44.70
C TRP A 307 -12.47 -15.77 45.00
N GLU A 308 -11.49 -15.97 45.86
CA GLU A 308 -10.35 -15.06 46.00
C GLU A 308 -9.37 -15.27 44.83
N VAL A 309 -9.10 -14.21 44.06
CA VAL A 309 -8.34 -14.30 42.79
C VAL A 309 -6.89 -14.78 42.98
N ILE A 310 -6.26 -14.38 44.08
CA ILE A 310 -4.83 -14.63 44.34
C ILE A 310 -4.58 -16.08 44.81
N THR A 311 -5.50 -16.64 45.61
CA THR A 311 -5.34 -17.98 46.21
C THR A 311 -6.08 -19.07 45.43
N GLY A 312 -7.09 -18.71 44.64
CA GLY A 312 -7.99 -19.67 43.99
C GLY A 312 -9.02 -20.31 44.94
N LYS A 313 -9.13 -19.82 46.20
CA LYS A 313 -10.00 -20.40 47.22
C LYS A 313 -11.47 -20.01 47.01
N GLU A 314 -12.37 -20.99 47.10
CA GLU A 314 -13.82 -20.78 47.18
C GLU A 314 -14.17 -20.12 48.54
N MET A 315 -14.80 -18.95 48.50
CA MET A 315 -15.14 -18.16 49.69
C MET A 315 -16.65 -18.07 49.92
N TRP A 316 -17.47 -18.26 48.88
CA TRP A 316 -18.92 -18.33 48.98
C TRP A 316 -19.52 -19.11 47.81
N ARG A 317 -20.64 -19.81 48.08
CA ARG A 317 -21.42 -20.54 47.07
C ARG A 317 -22.90 -20.31 47.26
N PHE A 318 -23.62 -20.24 46.14
CA PHE A 318 -25.06 -20.13 46.08
C PHE A 318 -25.60 -21.15 45.09
N HIS A 319 -26.53 -22.00 45.52
CA HIS A 319 -27.19 -22.99 44.66
C HIS A 319 -28.58 -22.48 44.27
N ILE A 320 -28.90 -22.55 42.98
CA ILE A 320 -30.21 -22.13 42.45
C ILE A 320 -31.13 -23.35 42.48
N GLU A 321 -31.99 -23.41 43.50
CA GLU A 321 -32.99 -24.48 43.64
C GLU A 321 -34.11 -24.37 42.60
N ASN A 322 -34.73 -25.53 42.30
CA ASN A 322 -35.92 -25.69 41.45
C ASN A 322 -35.79 -25.22 39.99
N THR A 323 -34.59 -25.29 39.40
CA THR A 323 -34.38 -25.02 37.97
C THR A 323 -33.45 -26.02 37.27
N ASP A 324 -33.98 -26.76 36.29
CA ASP A 324 -33.20 -27.59 35.34
C ASP A 324 -32.40 -26.73 34.31
N ASN A 325 -32.46 -25.40 34.43
CA ASN A 325 -31.76 -24.49 33.54
C ASN A 325 -30.37 -24.15 34.12
N PRO A 326 -29.28 -24.26 33.32
CA PRO A 326 -27.95 -23.87 33.76
C PRO A 326 -27.80 -22.34 33.84
N VAL A 327 -26.79 -21.87 34.59
CA VAL A 327 -26.46 -20.44 34.67
C VAL A 327 -25.89 -19.98 33.33
N ASP A 328 -26.63 -19.15 32.61
CA ASP A 328 -26.28 -18.77 31.24
C ASP A 328 -25.30 -17.59 31.15
N SER A 329 -25.36 -16.67 32.12
CA SER A 329 -24.53 -15.45 32.20
C SER A 329 -24.50 -14.92 33.62
N LEU A 330 -23.35 -14.39 34.02
CA LEU A 330 -23.12 -13.71 35.29
C LEU A 330 -22.49 -12.33 35.00
N ALA A 331 -22.81 -11.32 35.81
CA ALA A 331 -22.11 -10.03 35.76
C ALA A 331 -22.13 -9.33 37.14
N TRP A 332 -21.01 -8.73 37.53
CA TRP A 332 -20.92 -7.82 38.66
C TRP A 332 -21.45 -6.43 38.30
N ARG A 333 -22.05 -5.76 39.28
CA ARG A 333 -22.42 -4.36 39.19
C ARG A 333 -21.13 -3.48 39.24
N PRO A 334 -20.86 -2.62 38.24
CA PRO A 334 -19.55 -1.99 38.03
C PRO A 334 -19.23 -0.81 38.97
N THR A 335 -19.90 -0.71 40.12
CA THR A 335 -19.85 0.47 41.00
C THR A 335 -19.38 0.12 42.41
N LYS A 336 -18.11 0.47 42.68
CA LYS A 336 -17.48 0.36 44.01
C LYS A 336 -18.40 0.86 45.12
N ASN A 337 -18.35 0.19 46.27
CA ASN A 337 -19.11 0.45 47.50
C ASN A 337 -20.56 -0.07 47.51
N SER A 338 -21.05 -0.71 46.46
CA SER A 338 -22.42 -1.27 46.44
C SER A 338 -22.51 -2.45 45.47
N ASP A 339 -21.55 -3.35 45.64
CA ASP A 339 -21.23 -4.44 44.74
C ASP A 339 -22.31 -5.54 44.82
N LEU A 340 -22.78 -6.02 43.67
CA LEU A 340 -23.94 -6.90 43.53
C LEU A 340 -23.72 -7.83 42.33
N ILE A 341 -24.07 -9.11 42.45
CA ILE A 341 -23.97 -10.06 41.33
C ILE A 341 -25.36 -10.24 40.70
N SER A 342 -25.49 -9.94 39.40
CA SER A 342 -26.64 -10.37 38.60
C SER A 342 -26.35 -11.71 37.94
N VAL A 343 -27.26 -12.67 38.07
CA VAL A 343 -27.12 -14.02 37.53
C VAL A 343 -28.37 -14.39 36.74
N SER A 344 -28.24 -14.72 35.45
CA SER A 344 -29.36 -15.22 34.65
C SER A 344 -29.40 -16.75 34.61
N CYS A 345 -30.51 -17.32 35.07
CA CYS A 345 -30.84 -18.73 34.94
C CYS A 345 -32.24 -18.87 34.35
N GLY A 346 -32.35 -19.53 33.18
CA GLY A 346 -33.63 -19.70 32.48
C GLY A 346 -34.33 -18.35 32.23
N ASN A 347 -35.53 -18.19 32.76
CA ASN A 347 -36.37 -16.99 32.63
C ASN A 347 -36.11 -15.92 33.72
N HIS A 348 -35.19 -16.19 34.66
CA HIS A 348 -35.01 -15.39 35.86
C HIS A 348 -33.66 -14.68 35.90
N VAL A 349 -33.64 -13.48 36.49
CA VAL A 349 -32.41 -12.85 37.00
C VAL A 349 -32.47 -12.83 38.53
N TYR A 350 -31.46 -13.43 39.15
CA TYR A 350 -31.22 -13.42 40.58
C TYR A 350 -30.21 -12.32 40.90
N MET A 351 -30.57 -11.43 41.84
CA MET A 351 -29.66 -10.39 42.35
C MET A 351 -29.11 -10.84 43.70
N LEU A 352 -27.83 -11.20 43.71
CA LEU A 352 -27.15 -11.88 44.82
C LEU A 352 -26.13 -10.97 45.52
N LEU A 353 -26.15 -10.99 46.85
CA LEU A 353 -25.11 -10.42 47.71
C LEU A 353 -24.32 -11.54 48.41
N PRO A 354 -23.05 -11.76 48.00
CA PRO A 354 -22.16 -12.67 48.73
C PRO A 354 -21.95 -12.25 50.18
N SER A 355 -21.93 -13.22 51.10
CA SER A 355 -21.67 -12.96 52.52
C SER A 355 -20.26 -12.42 52.80
N VAL A 356 -19.34 -12.58 51.84
CA VAL A 356 -17.93 -12.15 51.88
C VAL A 356 -17.76 -10.63 51.81
N LEU A 357 -18.74 -9.88 51.28
CA LEU A 357 -18.66 -8.42 51.14
C LEU A 357 -18.68 -7.73 52.51
N ASN A 358 -18.11 -6.53 52.61
CA ASN A 358 -18.20 -5.69 53.80
C ASN A 358 -19.66 -5.31 54.09
N ASP A 359 -20.10 -5.31 55.35
CA ASP A 359 -21.52 -5.10 55.68
C ASP A 359 -22.05 -3.74 55.23
N LYS A 360 -21.23 -2.68 55.29
CA LYS A 360 -21.55 -1.36 54.72
C LYS A 360 -21.89 -1.41 53.22
N VAL A 361 -21.25 -2.30 52.46
CA VAL A 361 -21.51 -2.52 51.03
C VAL A 361 -22.79 -3.33 50.83
N LYS A 362 -23.01 -4.37 51.64
CA LYS A 362 -24.25 -5.14 51.64
C LYS A 362 -25.47 -4.25 51.91
N ASP A 363 -25.39 -3.38 52.91
CA ASP A 363 -26.53 -2.57 53.34
C ASP A 363 -26.86 -1.49 52.30
N ALA A 364 -25.86 -0.81 51.72
CA ALA A 364 -26.07 0.11 50.60
C ALA A 364 -26.68 -0.58 49.37
N ALA A 365 -26.29 -1.84 49.08
CA ALA A 365 -26.85 -2.61 47.99
C ALA A 365 -28.28 -3.13 48.28
N LYS A 366 -28.60 -3.50 49.53
CA LYS A 366 -29.96 -3.83 49.99
C LYS A 366 -30.88 -2.60 49.92
N GLU A 367 -30.41 -1.44 50.35
CA GLU A 367 -31.17 -0.19 50.28
C GLU A 367 -31.55 0.13 48.83
N LEU A 368 -30.57 0.12 47.92
CA LEU A 368 -30.82 0.37 46.49
C LEU A 368 -31.81 -0.65 45.89
N SER A 369 -31.62 -1.95 46.16
CA SER A 369 -32.48 -3.02 45.60
C SER A 369 -33.83 -3.20 46.31
N THR A 370 -34.09 -2.48 47.41
CA THR A 370 -35.42 -2.40 48.03
C THR A 370 -36.15 -1.10 47.69
N SER A 371 -35.41 -0.02 47.39
CA SER A 371 -35.95 1.32 47.10
C SER A 371 -37.07 1.33 46.03
N GLY A 372 -36.92 0.54 44.96
CA GLY A 372 -37.91 0.45 43.89
C GLY A 372 -39.26 -0.18 44.28
N PHE A 373 -39.40 -0.77 45.46
CA PHE A 373 -40.72 -1.21 45.97
C PHE A 373 -41.51 -0.09 46.66
N ASN A 374 -40.90 1.07 46.90
CA ASN A 374 -41.52 2.22 47.57
C ASN A 374 -42.13 3.23 46.57
N THR A 375 -42.06 2.96 45.27
CA THR A 375 -42.67 3.82 44.23
C THR A 375 -44.09 3.37 43.90
N ASP A 376 -45.03 4.33 43.79
CA ASP A 376 -46.45 4.03 43.62
C ASP A 376 -46.77 3.13 42.41
N PRO A 377 -47.60 2.08 42.57
CA PRO A 377 -47.98 1.18 41.48
C PRO A 377 -48.84 1.85 40.41
N SER A 378 -49.37 3.05 40.65
CA SER A 378 -50.26 3.80 39.75
C SER A 378 -49.65 4.14 38.38
N GLN A 379 -48.32 4.10 38.23
CA GLN A 379 -47.62 4.31 36.96
C GLN A 379 -47.19 3.01 36.24
N THR A 380 -47.55 1.82 36.75
CA THR A 380 -47.06 0.52 36.23
C THR A 380 -47.80 0.02 34.99
N ALA A 381 -47.59 0.69 33.85
CA ALA A 381 -48.12 0.26 32.55
C ALA A 381 -47.61 -1.15 32.15
N LYS A 382 -48.51 -1.99 31.62
CA LYS A 382 -48.32 -3.32 30.99
C LYS A 382 -47.01 -4.04 31.38
N THR A 383 -47.04 -4.82 32.46
CA THR A 383 -45.89 -5.57 32.99
C THR A 383 -45.23 -6.51 31.96
N LEU A 384 -44.03 -6.10 31.51
CA LEU A 384 -43.16 -6.85 30.62
C LEU A 384 -42.34 -7.93 31.36
N ALA A 385 -41.97 -7.62 32.60
CA ALA A 385 -41.28 -8.48 33.56
C ALA A 385 -41.81 -8.18 34.96
N THR A 386 -41.76 -9.15 35.88
CA THR A 386 -42.22 -8.97 37.27
C THR A 386 -41.04 -8.97 38.24
N TRP A 387 -41.04 -8.01 39.15
CA TRP A 387 -40.03 -7.86 40.20
C TRP A 387 -40.64 -8.36 41.51
N SER A 388 -39.92 -9.25 42.20
CA SER A 388 -40.43 -9.98 43.37
C SER A 388 -39.43 -9.95 44.52
N ARG A 389 -39.97 -9.80 45.74
CA ARG A 389 -39.20 -9.97 46.97
C ARG A 389 -38.97 -11.48 47.19
N PRO A 390 -37.75 -11.92 47.50
CA PRO A 390 -37.44 -13.33 47.80
C PRO A 390 -38.04 -13.78 49.14
N SER A 391 -38.09 -15.09 49.38
CA SER A 391 -38.47 -15.65 50.69
C SER A 391 -37.38 -15.41 51.75
N SER A 392 -37.73 -15.47 53.04
CA SER A 392 -36.74 -15.37 54.14
C SER A 392 -35.58 -16.35 53.96
N THR A 393 -35.89 -17.62 53.70
CA THR A 393 -34.91 -18.69 53.41
C THR A 393 -33.98 -18.41 52.22
N GLN A 394 -34.40 -17.55 51.29
CA GLN A 394 -33.57 -17.09 50.17
C GLN A 394 -32.75 -15.85 50.53
N VAL A 395 -33.28 -14.94 51.35
CA VAL A 395 -32.56 -13.79 51.92
C VAL A 395 -31.39 -14.24 52.78
N ASP A 396 -31.59 -15.24 53.65
CA ASP A 396 -30.55 -15.81 54.51
C ASP A 396 -29.38 -16.40 53.70
N ARG A 397 -29.66 -16.87 52.49
CA ARG A 397 -28.66 -17.36 51.52
C ARG A 397 -28.03 -16.26 50.67
N GLY A 398 -28.49 -15.02 50.76
CA GLY A 398 -27.95 -13.87 50.01
C GLY A 398 -28.70 -13.45 48.74
N LEU A 399 -29.90 -14.00 48.45
CA LEU A 399 -30.75 -13.47 47.38
C LEU A 399 -31.51 -12.24 47.88
N VAL A 400 -31.38 -11.11 47.17
CA VAL A 400 -32.02 -9.84 47.57
C VAL A 400 -33.23 -9.51 46.71
N LEU A 401 -33.17 -9.82 45.41
CA LEU A 401 -34.26 -9.55 44.47
C LEU A 401 -34.32 -10.61 43.37
N LEU A 402 -35.55 -11.00 43.02
CA LEU A 402 -35.84 -11.92 41.91
C LEU A 402 -36.64 -11.19 40.82
N LEU A 403 -36.10 -11.17 39.61
CA LEU A 403 -36.73 -10.65 38.40
C LEU A 403 -37.14 -11.82 37.50
N ASN A 404 -38.40 -11.83 37.04
CA ASN A 404 -38.94 -12.85 36.13
C ASN A 404 -39.31 -12.22 34.78
N VAL A 405 -38.78 -12.80 33.68
CA VAL A 405 -38.96 -12.34 32.30
C VAL A 405 -39.63 -13.45 31.48
N LYS A 406 -40.51 -13.09 30.54
CA LYS A 406 -41.33 -14.05 29.75
C LYS A 406 -40.55 -14.94 28.76
N LYS A 407 -39.21 -14.85 28.70
CA LYS A 407 -38.33 -15.54 27.75
C LYS A 407 -36.99 -15.87 28.42
N ARG A 408 -36.32 -16.93 27.94
CA ARG A 408 -35.01 -17.35 28.46
C ARG A 408 -33.94 -16.28 28.20
N ILE A 409 -33.24 -15.90 29.26
CA ILE A 409 -32.18 -14.89 29.23
C ILE A 409 -30.85 -15.59 29.00
N ARG A 410 -30.09 -15.13 28.00
CA ARG A 410 -28.78 -15.68 27.61
C ARG A 410 -27.60 -14.78 27.99
N ARG A 411 -27.83 -13.47 28.20
CA ARG A 411 -26.80 -12.52 28.67
C ARG A 411 -27.40 -11.40 29.52
N VAL A 412 -26.67 -10.98 30.55
CA VAL A 412 -26.92 -9.76 31.32
C VAL A 412 -25.75 -8.79 31.11
N VAL A 413 -26.02 -7.49 30.98
CA VAL A 413 -24.99 -6.45 30.81
C VAL A 413 -25.36 -5.20 31.60
N TRP A 414 -24.50 -4.75 32.51
CA TRP A 414 -24.68 -3.51 33.27
C TRP A 414 -24.29 -2.27 32.47
N HIS A 415 -24.97 -1.15 32.71
CA HIS A 415 -24.46 0.18 32.40
C HIS A 415 -23.42 0.60 33.45
N ARG A 416 -22.44 1.43 33.06
CA ARG A 416 -21.33 1.91 33.91
C ARG A 416 -21.74 2.56 35.25
N GLN A 417 -22.97 3.06 35.35
CA GLN A 417 -23.51 3.67 36.58
C GLN A 417 -24.16 2.64 37.54
N GLY A 418 -24.24 1.36 37.16
CA GLY A 418 -24.78 0.29 38.00
C GLY A 418 -26.29 0.36 38.30
N ASP A 419 -27.04 1.38 37.88
CA ASP A 419 -28.51 1.43 38.11
C ASP A 419 -29.30 0.81 36.94
N TYR A 420 -28.83 1.02 35.71
CA TYR A 420 -29.37 0.36 34.53
C TYR A 420 -28.63 -0.94 34.22
N PHE A 421 -29.38 -2.00 33.90
CA PHE A 421 -28.87 -3.23 33.29
C PHE A 421 -29.79 -3.70 32.15
N VAL A 422 -29.27 -4.56 31.30
CA VAL A 422 -30.00 -5.07 30.13
C VAL A 422 -29.97 -6.59 30.12
N THR A 423 -31.12 -7.20 29.89
CA THR A 423 -31.24 -8.64 29.62
C THR A 423 -31.43 -8.89 28.13
N LEU A 424 -30.78 -9.95 27.65
CA LEU A 424 -30.90 -10.45 26.27
C LEU A 424 -31.59 -11.82 26.27
N ALA A 425 -32.74 -11.91 25.60
CA ALA A 425 -33.36 -13.16 25.21
C ALA A 425 -33.16 -13.38 23.68
N PRO A 426 -32.39 -14.40 23.25
CA PRO A 426 -32.00 -14.57 21.85
C PRO A 426 -33.13 -15.23 21.03
N GLU A 427 -34.23 -14.51 20.89
CA GLU A 427 -35.39 -14.90 20.09
C GLU A 427 -35.85 -13.75 19.19
N ASN A 428 -36.67 -14.07 18.17
CA ASN A 428 -37.35 -13.03 17.39
C ASN A 428 -38.46 -12.37 18.24
N GLY A 429 -38.50 -11.03 18.25
CA GLY A 429 -39.53 -10.24 18.92
C GLY A 429 -39.00 -8.93 19.50
N ASN A 430 -39.90 -8.05 19.93
CA ASN A 430 -39.53 -6.75 20.51
C ASN A 430 -39.00 -6.86 21.94
N THR A 431 -39.38 -7.93 22.65
CA THR A 431 -38.93 -8.25 24.02
C THR A 431 -37.61 -9.05 24.06
N ALA A 432 -36.90 -9.15 22.93
CA ALA A 432 -35.57 -9.79 22.90
C ALA A 432 -34.50 -8.98 23.66
N VAL A 433 -34.71 -7.68 23.82
CA VAL A 433 -33.86 -6.78 24.61
C VAL A 433 -34.75 -6.02 25.59
N LEU A 434 -34.46 -6.09 26.88
CA LEU A 434 -35.16 -5.34 27.93
C LEU A 434 -34.15 -4.52 28.74
N VAL A 435 -34.42 -3.23 28.88
CA VAL A 435 -33.68 -2.33 29.78
C VAL A 435 -34.40 -2.34 31.12
N HIS A 436 -33.65 -2.56 32.18
CA HIS A 436 -34.12 -2.61 33.56
C HIS A 436 -33.47 -1.47 34.35
N LEU A 437 -34.25 -0.85 35.23
CA LEU A 437 -33.82 0.21 36.14
C LEU A 437 -34.01 -0.28 37.57
N LEU A 438 -32.90 -0.52 38.28
CA LEU A 438 -32.89 -1.13 39.61
C LEU A 438 -33.58 -0.23 40.64
N SER A 439 -33.23 1.05 40.70
CA SER A 439 -33.78 2.04 41.65
C SER A 439 -35.30 2.26 41.59
N LYS A 440 -35.98 1.79 40.53
CA LYS A 440 -37.43 1.97 40.33
C LYS A 440 -38.19 0.67 39.99
N HIS A 441 -37.51 -0.47 40.00
CA HIS A 441 -38.05 -1.77 39.55
C HIS A 441 -38.82 -1.68 38.22
N GLN A 442 -38.31 -0.88 37.28
CA GLN A 442 -38.97 -0.61 36.00
C GLN A 442 -38.27 -1.39 34.88
N SER A 443 -39.08 -1.99 33.99
CA SER A 443 -38.60 -2.78 32.84
C SER A 443 -39.20 -2.22 31.55
N GLN A 444 -38.36 -1.83 30.59
CA GLN A 444 -38.76 -1.16 29.35
C GLN A 444 -38.21 -1.89 28.11
N THR A 445 -38.97 -1.98 27.03
CA THR A 445 -38.46 -2.33 25.69
C THR A 445 -37.93 -1.08 24.99
N PRO A 446 -36.62 -0.95 24.71
CA PRO A 446 -36.08 0.22 24.01
C PRO A 446 -36.42 0.25 22.51
N PHE A 447 -36.97 -0.82 21.93
CA PHE A 447 -37.19 -0.95 20.50
C PHE A 447 -38.64 -1.34 20.13
N LYS A 448 -39.27 -0.55 19.24
CA LYS A 448 -40.57 -0.88 18.63
C LYS A 448 -40.51 -2.02 17.61
N LYS A 449 -39.34 -2.29 17.01
CA LYS A 449 -39.08 -3.44 16.12
C LYS A 449 -37.58 -3.73 16.04
N ILE A 450 -37.19 -4.97 16.30
CA ILE A 450 -35.79 -5.43 16.21
C ILE A 450 -35.56 -6.13 14.85
N LYS A 451 -34.45 -5.82 14.16
CA LYS A 451 -34.14 -6.34 12.81
C LYS A 451 -33.11 -7.48 12.85
N GLY A 452 -33.60 -8.70 13.00
CA GLY A 452 -32.80 -9.94 13.03
C GLY A 452 -32.38 -10.36 14.44
N LEU A 453 -31.92 -11.61 14.55
CA LEU A 453 -31.57 -12.25 15.83
C LEU A 453 -30.41 -11.53 16.53
N VAL A 454 -30.61 -11.10 17.77
CA VAL A 454 -29.61 -10.46 18.63
C VAL A 454 -28.79 -11.55 19.34
N GLN A 455 -27.46 -11.40 19.33
CA GLN A 455 -26.52 -12.37 19.90
C GLN A 455 -25.80 -11.83 21.13
N THR A 456 -25.48 -10.53 21.14
CA THR A 456 -24.82 -9.88 22.29
C THR A 456 -25.04 -8.36 22.26
N LEU A 457 -24.77 -7.71 23.38
CA LEU A 457 -25.08 -6.30 23.67
C LEU A 457 -23.91 -5.66 24.41
N ALA A 458 -23.70 -4.36 24.24
CA ALA A 458 -22.76 -3.59 25.05
C ALA A 458 -23.18 -2.12 25.23
N PHE A 459 -22.88 -1.56 26.40
CA PHE A 459 -22.95 -0.12 26.64
C PHE A 459 -21.61 0.54 26.30
N HIS A 460 -21.66 1.75 25.76
CA HIS A 460 -20.47 2.55 25.54
C HIS A 460 -19.87 3.06 26.87
N PRO A 461 -18.52 3.08 27.06
CA PRO A 461 -17.89 3.45 28.34
C PRO A 461 -18.14 4.88 28.85
N THR A 462 -18.41 5.83 27.95
CA THR A 462 -18.58 7.26 28.29
C THR A 462 -19.83 7.92 27.70
N LYS A 463 -19.89 8.05 26.36
CA LYS A 463 -21.03 8.54 25.56
C LYS A 463 -22.30 7.69 25.79
N PRO A 464 -23.54 8.22 25.68
CA PRO A 464 -24.79 7.47 25.88
C PRO A 464 -25.18 6.63 24.64
N LEU A 465 -24.24 5.82 24.15
CA LEU A 465 -24.42 4.95 22.99
C LEU A 465 -24.62 3.48 23.44
N PHE A 466 -25.46 2.76 22.71
CA PHE A 466 -25.83 1.38 22.99
C PHE A 466 -25.67 0.51 21.75
N PHE A 467 -24.91 -0.58 21.89
CA PHE A 467 -24.53 -1.48 20.81
C PHE A 467 -25.37 -2.75 20.84
N VAL A 468 -26.08 -2.99 19.75
CA VAL A 468 -26.85 -4.22 19.53
C VAL A 468 -26.17 -5.03 18.44
N ALA A 469 -25.46 -6.11 18.83
CA ALA A 469 -24.89 -7.04 17.89
C ALA A 469 -25.94 -8.10 17.52
N THR A 470 -26.44 -8.01 16.29
CA THR A 470 -27.18 -9.10 15.65
C THR A 470 -26.20 -10.10 15.05
N GLN A 471 -26.70 -11.28 14.64
CA GLN A 471 -25.91 -12.35 14.02
C GLN A 471 -24.90 -11.89 12.95
N ARG A 472 -25.19 -10.84 12.16
CA ARG A 472 -24.35 -10.35 11.05
C ARG A 472 -23.93 -8.87 11.13
N TYR A 473 -24.61 -8.06 11.93
CA TYR A 473 -24.45 -6.60 11.96
C TYR A 473 -24.50 -6.06 13.38
N VAL A 474 -23.64 -5.09 13.69
CA VAL A 474 -23.76 -4.30 14.93
C VAL A 474 -24.47 -3.00 14.61
N ARG A 475 -25.42 -2.61 15.45
CA ARG A 475 -26.16 -1.34 15.34
C ARG A 475 -25.90 -0.49 16.57
N VAL A 476 -25.53 0.76 16.34
CA VAL A 476 -25.17 1.74 17.38
C VAL A 476 -26.32 2.72 17.51
N TYR A 477 -27.01 2.69 18.65
CA TYR A 477 -28.12 3.59 18.96
C TYR A 477 -27.69 4.67 19.95
N ASN A 478 -28.24 5.87 19.84
CA ASN A 478 -28.12 6.91 20.86
C ASN A 478 -29.35 6.85 21.77
N LEU A 479 -29.16 6.57 23.06
CA LEU A 479 -30.27 6.38 23.99
C LEU A 479 -30.99 7.68 24.36
N VAL A 480 -30.28 8.82 24.35
CA VAL A 480 -30.85 10.15 24.66
C VAL A 480 -31.73 10.63 23.52
N LYS A 481 -31.27 10.48 22.27
CA LYS A 481 -32.03 10.84 21.07
C LYS A 481 -33.03 9.78 20.58
N GLN A 482 -32.91 8.55 21.07
CA GLN A 482 -33.66 7.36 20.61
C GLN A 482 -33.46 7.03 19.11
N GLU A 483 -32.34 7.47 18.51
CA GLU A 483 -32.04 7.29 17.08
C GLU A 483 -31.00 6.18 16.82
N LEU A 484 -31.00 5.63 15.60
CA LEU A 484 -29.94 4.74 15.09
C LEU A 484 -28.83 5.60 14.47
N VAL A 485 -27.65 5.61 15.08
CA VAL A 485 -26.50 6.43 14.65
C VAL A 485 -25.70 5.74 13.55
N LYS A 486 -25.36 4.44 13.72
CA LYS A 486 -24.48 3.73 12.77
C LYS A 486 -24.85 2.25 12.64
N ILE A 487 -24.65 1.71 11.43
CA ILE A 487 -24.69 0.27 11.15
C ILE A 487 -23.28 -0.15 10.75
N ILE A 488 -22.73 -1.11 11.47
CA ILE A 488 -21.39 -1.66 11.25
C ILE A 488 -21.55 -3.01 10.53
N GLN A 489 -20.73 -3.20 9.49
CA GLN A 489 -20.73 -4.33 8.56
C GLN A 489 -19.41 -5.12 8.71
N PRO A 490 -19.29 -6.00 9.72
CA PRO A 490 -18.01 -6.62 10.08
C PRO A 490 -17.56 -7.76 9.15
N GLY A 491 -18.38 -8.16 8.16
CA GLY A 491 -18.09 -9.29 7.27
C GLY A 491 -18.22 -10.68 7.91
N LEU A 492 -18.76 -10.75 9.13
CA LEU A 492 -18.99 -11.96 9.91
C LEU A 492 -20.39 -12.51 9.64
N ARG A 493 -20.53 -13.83 9.48
CA ARG A 493 -21.82 -14.53 9.29
C ARG A 493 -22.51 -14.83 10.61
N TRP A 494 -21.74 -15.06 11.68
CA TRP A 494 -22.20 -15.34 13.03
C TRP A 494 -21.31 -14.64 14.08
N ILE A 495 -21.75 -13.48 14.57
CA ILE A 495 -21.12 -12.78 15.70
C ILE A 495 -21.46 -13.51 17.01
N SER A 496 -20.46 -13.70 17.88
CA SER A 496 -20.59 -14.39 19.17
C SER A 496 -20.40 -13.45 20.38
N SER A 497 -19.42 -12.56 20.29
CA SER A 497 -19.05 -11.61 21.35
C SER A 497 -18.73 -10.23 20.76
N ILE A 498 -18.88 -9.20 21.60
CA ILE A 498 -18.52 -7.81 21.33
C ILE A 498 -17.85 -7.27 22.58
N ASP A 499 -16.81 -6.45 22.40
CA ASP A 499 -16.37 -5.55 23.44
C ASP A 499 -15.84 -4.22 22.85
N ILE A 500 -15.89 -3.16 23.66
CA ILE A 500 -15.60 -1.78 23.28
C ILE A 500 -14.35 -1.30 24.03
N HIS A 501 -13.46 -0.63 23.32
CA HIS A 501 -12.22 -0.06 23.86
C HIS A 501 -12.56 0.97 24.96
N PRO A 502 -11.82 1.09 26.08
CA PRO A 502 -12.20 1.96 27.19
C PRO A 502 -12.42 3.44 26.83
N GLN A 503 -11.74 3.94 25.78
CA GLN A 503 -11.97 5.29 25.23
C GLN A 503 -13.36 5.43 24.57
N GLY A 504 -13.82 4.38 23.90
CA GLY A 504 -15.14 4.27 23.28
C GLY A 504 -15.15 4.05 21.76
N ASP A 505 -14.10 4.52 21.06
CA ASP A 505 -14.16 4.75 19.59
C ASP A 505 -13.75 3.54 18.73
N ASN A 506 -13.07 2.57 19.35
CA ASN A 506 -12.69 1.30 18.73
C ASN A 506 -13.45 0.14 19.40
N LEU A 507 -13.80 -0.90 18.63
CA LEU A 507 -14.43 -2.11 19.15
C LEU A 507 -13.93 -3.38 18.47
N ILE A 508 -14.08 -4.51 19.17
CA ILE A 508 -13.69 -5.84 18.69
C ILE A 508 -14.89 -6.78 18.72
N LEU A 509 -14.99 -7.64 17.70
CA LEU A 509 -16.05 -8.63 17.55
C LEU A 509 -15.44 -10.03 17.41
N GLY A 510 -15.97 -10.96 18.19
CA GLY A 510 -15.75 -12.38 18.01
C GLY A 510 -16.77 -13.02 17.10
N SER A 511 -16.37 -14.09 16.41
CA SER A 511 -17.24 -14.85 15.52
C SER A 511 -17.06 -16.35 15.67
N TYR A 512 -18.18 -17.07 15.56
CA TYR A 512 -18.14 -18.52 15.39
C TYR A 512 -17.49 -18.94 14.05
N ASP A 513 -17.34 -18.01 13.09
CA ASP A 513 -16.57 -18.19 11.84
C ASP A 513 -15.03 -18.21 12.05
N LYS A 514 -14.54 -18.42 13.28
CA LYS A 514 -13.11 -18.43 13.69
C LYS A 514 -12.37 -17.09 13.57
N LYS A 515 -13.10 -16.00 13.29
CA LYS A 515 -12.56 -14.66 13.02
C LYS A 515 -12.74 -13.72 14.20
N LEU A 516 -11.73 -12.91 14.46
CA LEU A 516 -11.85 -11.66 15.22
C LEU A 516 -11.82 -10.48 14.25
N ALA A 517 -12.75 -9.54 14.40
CA ALA A 517 -12.79 -8.31 13.62
C ALA A 517 -12.51 -7.11 14.52
N TRP A 518 -11.45 -6.36 14.21
CA TRP A 518 -11.20 -5.04 14.81
C TRP A 518 -11.85 -3.97 13.95
N ILE A 519 -12.66 -3.11 14.57
CA ILE A 519 -13.39 -2.02 13.92
C ILE A 519 -13.06 -0.72 14.64
N ASP A 520 -12.43 0.18 13.90
CA ASP A 520 -12.35 1.59 14.24
C ASP A 520 -13.65 2.25 13.76
N MET A 521 -14.43 2.85 14.67
CA MET A 521 -15.75 3.37 14.32
C MET A 521 -15.69 4.64 13.47
N ASP A 522 -14.62 5.43 13.55
CA ASP A 522 -14.55 6.71 12.84
C ASP A 522 -13.93 6.52 11.45
N LEU A 523 -12.95 5.63 11.32
CA LEU A 523 -12.34 5.26 10.04
C LEU A 523 -13.34 4.63 9.05
N SER A 524 -14.11 3.60 9.46
CA SER A 524 -15.06 2.95 8.53
C SER A 524 -16.09 2.04 9.21
N PRO A 525 -17.27 1.79 8.59
CA PRO A 525 -18.23 0.79 9.06
C PRO A 525 -17.80 -0.66 8.77
N ARG A 526 -16.68 -0.88 8.07
CA ARG A 526 -16.06 -2.19 7.78
C ARG A 526 -14.89 -2.43 8.76
N PRO A 527 -14.43 -3.68 8.97
CA PRO A 527 -13.30 -3.93 9.85
C PRO A 527 -12.01 -3.31 9.30
N TYR A 528 -11.25 -2.65 10.17
CA TYR A 528 -9.90 -2.17 9.88
C TYR A 528 -8.94 -3.34 9.69
N LYS A 529 -9.07 -4.37 10.54
CA LYS A 529 -8.29 -5.61 10.44
C LYS A 529 -9.13 -6.81 10.84
N THR A 530 -9.04 -7.89 10.08
CA THR A 530 -9.60 -9.20 10.44
C THR A 530 -8.46 -10.14 10.79
N LEU A 531 -8.55 -10.80 11.95
CA LEU A 531 -7.54 -11.71 12.48
C LEU A 531 -8.12 -13.14 12.52
N CYS A 532 -7.37 -14.09 11.97
CA CYS A 532 -7.80 -15.47 11.74
C CYS A 532 -6.87 -16.49 12.42
N TYR A 533 -6.48 -16.24 13.67
CA TYR A 533 -5.48 -17.06 14.38
C TYR A 533 -6.05 -18.34 15.03
N HIS A 534 -7.36 -18.40 15.27
CA HIS A 534 -8.00 -19.52 15.95
C HIS A 534 -8.44 -20.64 15.00
N THR A 535 -8.31 -21.89 15.45
CA THR A 535 -8.67 -23.08 14.64
C THR A 535 -10.13 -23.48 14.80
N LYS A 536 -10.82 -22.98 15.83
CA LYS A 536 -12.24 -23.19 16.11
C LYS A 536 -12.98 -21.87 16.36
N ALA A 537 -14.26 -22.00 16.70
CA ALA A 537 -15.20 -20.92 16.89
C ALA A 537 -14.83 -20.03 18.10
N LEU A 538 -14.86 -18.71 17.90
CA LEU A 538 -14.54 -17.75 18.95
C LEU A 538 -15.73 -17.56 19.89
N ARG A 539 -15.50 -17.67 21.19
CA ARG A 539 -16.54 -17.64 22.23
C ARG A 539 -16.66 -16.26 22.85
N SER A 540 -15.58 -15.76 23.44
CA SER A 540 -15.53 -14.47 24.12
C SER A 540 -14.30 -13.67 23.71
N VAL A 541 -14.42 -12.35 23.79
CA VAL A 541 -13.40 -11.37 23.42
C VAL A 541 -13.55 -10.20 24.37
N ALA A 542 -12.45 -9.76 24.98
CA ALA A 542 -12.46 -8.68 25.96
C ALA A 542 -11.23 -7.78 25.83
N PHE A 543 -11.44 -6.47 25.97
CA PHE A 543 -10.41 -5.49 26.26
C PHE A 543 -10.07 -5.47 27.75
N HIS A 544 -8.82 -5.16 28.05
CA HIS A 544 -8.42 -4.69 29.37
C HIS A 544 -9.11 -3.33 29.62
N LYS A 545 -9.73 -3.16 30.79
CA LYS A 545 -10.45 -1.91 31.13
C LYS A 545 -9.62 -0.89 31.91
N GLY A 546 -8.52 -1.33 32.52
CA GLY A 546 -7.53 -0.45 33.16
C GLY A 546 -6.44 0.04 32.19
N ILE A 547 -5.30 0.47 32.73
CA ILE A 547 -4.25 1.23 32.03
C ILE A 547 -3.61 0.50 30.82
N TYR A 548 -3.48 -0.83 30.85
CA TYR A 548 -2.76 -1.57 29.81
C TYR A 548 -3.55 -1.68 28.49
N PRO A 549 -2.95 -1.36 27.32
CA PRO A 549 -3.59 -1.48 26.01
C PRO A 549 -3.58 -2.93 25.50
N LEU A 550 -4.26 -3.82 26.24
CA LEU A 550 -4.33 -5.25 25.96
C LEU A 550 -5.75 -5.69 25.57
N PHE A 551 -5.84 -6.71 24.73
CA PHE A 551 -7.09 -7.44 24.52
C PHE A 551 -6.82 -8.94 24.35
N CYS A 552 -7.84 -9.75 24.59
CA CYS A 552 -7.77 -11.20 24.48
C CYS A 552 -8.93 -11.78 23.67
N SER A 553 -8.71 -12.95 23.07
CA SER A 553 -9.75 -13.74 22.41
C SER A 553 -9.70 -15.20 22.85
N ALA A 554 -10.86 -15.75 23.21
CA ALA A 554 -11.05 -17.10 23.73
C ALA A 554 -11.86 -17.96 22.76
N SER A 555 -11.50 -19.24 22.64
CA SER A 555 -11.98 -20.14 21.58
C SER A 555 -12.28 -21.55 22.07
N ASP A 556 -13.10 -22.27 21.30
CA ASP A 556 -13.35 -23.70 21.47
C ASP A 556 -12.12 -24.60 21.19
N ASP A 557 -10.99 -24.01 20.76
CA ASP A 557 -9.69 -24.69 20.59
C ASP A 557 -8.83 -24.76 21.87
N GLY A 558 -9.40 -24.39 23.03
CA GLY A 558 -8.72 -24.49 24.33
C GLY A 558 -7.60 -23.46 24.52
N SER A 559 -7.50 -22.46 23.64
CA SER A 559 -6.50 -21.39 23.71
C SER A 559 -7.12 -20.00 23.90
N ILE A 560 -6.36 -19.14 24.60
CA ILE A 560 -6.57 -17.69 24.63
C ILE A 560 -5.42 -17.05 23.87
N HIS A 561 -5.73 -16.20 22.89
CA HIS A 561 -4.72 -15.35 22.26
C HIS A 561 -4.73 -13.97 22.92
N VAL A 562 -3.55 -13.47 23.26
CA VAL A 562 -3.32 -12.19 23.94
C VAL A 562 -2.63 -11.25 22.97
N PHE A 563 -3.16 -10.03 22.85
CA PHE A 563 -2.72 -9.01 21.89
C PHE A 563 -2.47 -7.67 22.58
N HIS A 564 -1.50 -6.93 22.04
CA HIS A 564 -1.38 -5.50 22.24
C HIS A 564 -2.27 -4.79 21.23
N GLY A 565 -3.10 -3.84 21.69
CA GLY A 565 -4.00 -3.04 20.86
C GLY A 565 -3.89 -1.57 21.23
N MET A 566 -2.85 -0.90 20.75
CA MET A 566 -2.63 0.51 21.05
C MET A 566 -3.46 1.38 20.10
N VAL A 567 -4.46 2.07 20.66
CA VAL A 567 -5.18 3.16 20.01
C VAL A 567 -4.46 4.47 20.31
N TYR A 568 -4.28 5.31 19.29
CA TYR A 568 -3.67 6.63 19.43
C TYR A 568 -4.76 7.70 19.53
N ASN A 569 -4.50 8.76 20.29
CA ASN A 569 -5.42 9.91 20.39
C ASN A 569 -5.27 10.89 19.21
N ASP A 570 -4.31 10.67 18.31
CA ASP A 570 -4.16 11.41 17.06
C ASP A 570 -5.06 10.77 15.99
N LEU A 571 -6.00 11.55 15.48
CA LEU A 571 -6.99 11.17 14.46
C LEU A 571 -6.35 10.62 13.17
N MET A 572 -5.07 10.95 12.90
CA MET A 572 -4.35 10.50 11.72
C MET A 572 -3.55 9.19 11.90
N GLN A 573 -3.50 8.62 13.12
CA GLN A 573 -2.68 7.44 13.41
C GLN A 573 -3.52 6.18 13.72
N ASN A 574 -3.60 5.28 12.73
CA ASN A 574 -4.29 3.99 12.84
C ASN A 574 -3.79 3.14 14.02
N PRO A 575 -4.66 2.32 14.66
CA PRO A 575 -4.28 1.51 15.81
C PRO A 575 -3.25 0.41 15.48
N LEU A 576 -2.31 0.21 16.41
CA LEU A 576 -1.24 -0.77 16.32
C LEU A 576 -1.66 -2.08 17.01
N LEU A 577 -1.77 -3.15 16.22
CA LEU A 577 -2.27 -4.46 16.66
C LEU A 577 -1.16 -5.52 16.53
N VAL A 578 -0.65 -6.01 17.67
CA VAL A 578 0.48 -6.96 17.76
C VAL A 578 0.07 -8.22 18.55
N PRO A 579 0.23 -9.43 18.01
CA PRO A 579 0.06 -10.67 18.79
C PRO A 579 1.23 -10.84 19.79
N LEU A 580 0.91 -11.10 21.06
CA LEU A 580 1.90 -11.23 22.13
C LEU A 580 2.13 -12.68 22.54
N LYS A 581 1.06 -13.40 22.89
CA LYS A 581 1.16 -14.76 23.42
C LYS A 581 -0.10 -15.58 23.15
N ILE A 582 0.11 -16.87 22.86
CA ILE A 582 -0.94 -17.87 22.89
C ILE A 582 -0.82 -18.60 24.23
N LEU A 583 -1.87 -18.52 25.05
CA LEU A 583 -2.03 -19.28 26.28
C LEU A 583 -2.80 -20.56 25.96
N LYS A 584 -2.28 -21.71 26.38
CA LYS A 584 -2.90 -23.04 26.25
C LYS A 584 -2.92 -23.70 27.63
N GLY A 585 -3.89 -24.58 27.87
CA GLY A 585 -4.01 -25.32 29.13
C GLY A 585 -5.43 -25.70 29.52
N HIS A 586 -6.46 -25.20 28.83
CA HIS A 586 -7.84 -25.65 29.01
C HIS A 586 -8.08 -26.94 28.22
N GLU A 587 -8.72 -27.91 28.87
CA GLU A 587 -9.16 -29.16 28.24
C GLU A 587 -10.37 -28.91 27.31
N ILE A 588 -10.44 -29.67 26.21
CA ILE A 588 -11.49 -29.53 25.19
C ILE A 588 -12.52 -30.64 25.39
N THR A 589 -13.67 -30.32 26.01
CA THR A 589 -14.74 -31.28 26.31
C THR A 589 -15.90 -31.13 25.32
N CYS A 590 -16.37 -32.24 24.74
CA CYS A 590 -17.45 -32.25 23.73
C CYS A 590 -17.22 -31.26 22.57
N SER A 591 -15.97 -31.13 22.11
CA SER A 591 -15.50 -30.12 21.13
C SER A 591 -15.58 -28.64 21.56
N LEU A 592 -16.12 -28.31 22.73
CA LEU A 592 -16.06 -26.97 23.34
C LEU A 592 -14.74 -26.76 24.07
N GLY A 593 -14.35 -25.50 24.22
CA GLY A 593 -13.14 -25.08 24.93
C GLY A 593 -13.46 -23.97 25.93
N ILE A 594 -12.89 -22.78 25.72
CA ILE A 594 -12.99 -21.67 26.66
C ILE A 594 -14.27 -20.88 26.36
N LEU A 595 -15.27 -21.00 27.24
CA LEU A 595 -16.61 -20.45 27.02
C LEU A 595 -16.73 -18.93 27.28
N ASP A 596 -15.96 -18.39 28.23
CA ASP A 596 -15.95 -16.95 28.56
C ASP A 596 -14.57 -16.49 29.06
N GLY A 597 -14.37 -15.18 29.17
CA GLY A 597 -13.09 -14.59 29.57
C GLY A 597 -13.20 -13.14 30.02
N ALA A 598 -13.12 -12.90 31.33
CA ALA A 598 -13.06 -11.56 31.94
C ALA A 598 -11.61 -11.06 32.05
N GLN A 599 -11.43 -9.74 32.19
CA GLN A 599 -10.13 -9.11 32.48
C GLN A 599 -10.20 -8.29 33.77
N MET A 600 -9.15 -8.39 34.60
CA MET A 600 -9.08 -7.69 35.89
C MET A 600 -8.88 -6.17 35.70
N THR A 601 -9.63 -5.38 36.45
CA THR A 601 -9.40 -3.93 36.61
C THR A 601 -8.50 -3.64 37.80
N GLN A 602 -7.19 -3.67 37.59
CA GLN A 602 -6.29 -2.91 38.47
C GLN A 602 -6.42 -1.42 38.14
N ASP A 603 -7.36 -0.75 38.82
CA ASP A 603 -7.35 0.71 38.90
C ASP A 603 -6.08 1.15 39.64
N GLY A 604 -5.24 1.92 38.94
CA GLY A 604 -3.86 2.18 39.34
C GLY A 604 -3.72 3.04 40.59
N ASN A 605 -3.75 2.41 41.75
CA ASN A 605 -3.35 3.00 43.03
C ASN A 605 -2.18 2.26 43.69
N GLU A 606 -1.36 1.58 42.90
CA GLU A 606 0.05 1.35 43.25
C GLU A 606 0.86 2.51 42.68
N ASN A 607 1.50 3.28 43.56
CA ASN A 607 2.73 3.98 43.16
C ASN A 607 3.69 2.89 42.66
N VAL A 608 4.36 3.11 41.52
CA VAL A 608 5.45 2.22 41.11
C VAL A 608 6.57 2.37 42.14
N HIS A 609 6.56 1.47 43.11
CA HIS A 609 7.39 1.47 44.29
C HIS A 609 8.83 1.13 43.90
N ASN A 610 9.55 2.13 43.39
CA ASN A 610 10.91 2.02 42.87
C ASN A 610 11.83 1.37 43.92
N THR A 611 12.21 0.12 43.67
CA THR A 611 13.17 -0.63 44.51
C THR A 611 14.62 -0.28 44.18
N SER A 612 14.83 0.49 43.12
CA SER A 612 16.13 0.99 42.69
C SER A 612 16.35 2.46 43.10
N ILE A 613 17.53 2.72 43.65
CA ILE A 613 18.01 4.04 44.00
C ILE A 613 19.24 4.41 43.15
N PHE A 614 19.41 5.71 42.97
CA PHE A 614 20.48 6.33 42.21
C PHE A 614 21.32 7.18 43.16
N VAL A 615 22.62 6.90 43.22
CA VAL A 615 23.55 7.43 44.22
C VAL A 615 24.57 8.32 43.52
N ARG A 616 24.58 9.61 43.83
CA ARG A 616 25.60 10.58 43.39
C ARG A 616 26.64 10.84 44.49
N ARG A 617 27.79 11.39 44.07
CA ARG A 617 28.90 11.87 44.92
C ARG A 617 29.69 10.74 45.60
N ILE A 618 29.78 9.59 44.93
CA ILE A 618 30.69 8.51 45.30
C ILE A 618 32.13 8.99 45.03
N PRO A 619 33.10 8.79 45.94
CA PRO A 619 34.52 9.06 45.67
C PRO A 619 35.04 8.23 44.49
N LEU A 620 36.07 8.72 43.79
CA LEU A 620 36.59 8.09 42.58
C LEU A 620 37.24 6.72 42.84
N ASP A 621 37.85 6.59 44.02
CA ASP A 621 38.68 5.45 44.43
C ASP A 621 37.90 4.29 45.08
N VAL A 622 36.58 4.43 45.21
CA VAL A 622 35.72 3.38 45.80
C VAL A 622 35.54 2.21 44.83
N SER A 623 35.86 1.01 45.31
CA SER A 623 35.68 -0.24 44.56
C SER A 623 34.26 -0.79 44.68
N LEU A 624 33.82 -1.55 43.67
CA LEU A 624 32.49 -2.17 43.63
C LEU A 624 32.17 -3.05 44.87
N PRO A 625 33.09 -3.89 45.40
CA PRO A 625 32.79 -4.69 46.59
C PRO A 625 32.56 -3.83 47.84
N SER A 626 33.43 -2.86 48.10
CA SER A 626 33.30 -1.92 49.24
C SER A 626 32.00 -1.11 49.15
N PHE A 627 31.63 -0.66 47.95
CA PHE A 627 30.35 -0.01 47.70
C PHE A 627 29.16 -0.96 47.93
N THR A 628 29.27 -2.23 47.57
CA THR A 628 28.16 -3.20 47.71
C THR A 628 27.88 -3.51 49.17
N SER A 629 28.91 -3.88 49.95
CA SER A 629 28.77 -4.21 51.38
C SER A 629 28.22 -3.04 52.21
N PHE A 630 28.59 -1.79 51.89
CA PHE A 630 28.05 -0.60 52.55
C PHE A 630 26.54 -0.40 52.36
N PHE A 631 25.95 -0.91 51.26
CA PHE A 631 24.49 -0.90 51.06
C PHE A 631 23.82 -2.18 51.60
N GLU A 632 24.54 -3.31 51.64
CA GLU A 632 24.06 -4.54 52.28
C GLU A 632 23.86 -4.39 53.79
N GLU A 633 24.66 -3.56 54.47
CA GLU A 633 24.43 -3.16 55.88
C GLU A 633 23.06 -2.50 56.12
N ILE A 634 22.50 -1.82 55.10
CA ILE A 634 21.24 -1.06 55.21
C ILE A 634 20.03 -1.93 54.83
N GLY A 635 20.22 -2.85 53.88
CA GLY A 635 19.18 -3.76 53.42
C GLY A 635 19.66 -4.66 52.29
N ARG A 636 18.92 -5.73 52.01
CA ARG A 636 19.39 -6.77 51.07
C ARG A 636 19.43 -6.26 49.62
N VAL A 637 20.64 -6.08 49.10
CA VAL A 637 20.89 -5.66 47.73
C VAL A 637 20.65 -6.82 46.76
N LYS A 638 19.97 -6.56 45.64
CA LYS A 638 19.85 -7.45 44.47
C LYS A 638 20.95 -7.19 43.45
N HIS A 639 21.32 -5.93 43.25
CA HIS A 639 22.33 -5.51 42.28
C HIS A 639 22.87 -4.13 42.64
N ALA A 640 24.19 -3.95 42.60
CA ALA A 640 24.87 -2.66 42.74
C ALA A 640 25.83 -2.46 41.56
N MET A 641 25.89 -1.23 41.05
CA MET A 641 26.75 -0.85 39.92
C MET A 641 27.30 0.57 40.10
N ILE A 642 28.62 0.72 40.16
CA ILE A 642 29.29 2.02 39.96
C ILE A 642 29.44 2.24 38.45
N VAL A 643 29.13 3.43 37.96
CA VAL A 643 29.30 3.75 36.54
C VAL A 643 30.71 4.29 36.30
N THR A 644 31.49 3.59 35.50
CA THR A 644 32.81 4.02 35.02
C THR A 644 32.74 4.63 33.61
N ASP A 645 33.80 5.30 33.18
CA ASP A 645 33.97 5.67 31.76
C ASP A 645 34.45 4.48 30.91
N PRO A 646 33.88 4.22 29.73
CA PRO A 646 34.28 3.07 28.91
C PRO A 646 35.75 3.10 28.47
N GLU A 647 36.26 4.30 28.18
CA GLU A 647 37.61 4.51 27.63
C GLU A 647 38.67 4.61 28.72
N THR A 648 38.40 5.36 29.81
CA THR A 648 39.37 5.61 30.88
C THR A 648 39.26 4.64 32.06
N LYS A 649 38.19 3.84 32.12
CA LYS A 649 37.81 2.92 33.23
C LYS A 649 37.67 3.55 34.62
N LYS A 650 37.85 4.88 34.76
CA LYS A 650 37.68 5.59 36.03
C LYS A 650 36.20 5.77 36.39
N SER A 651 35.88 5.76 37.68
CA SER A 651 34.54 5.98 38.22
C SER A 651 34.01 7.37 37.88
N LYS A 652 32.75 7.51 37.47
CA LYS A 652 32.07 8.81 37.22
C LYS A 652 31.49 9.45 38.50
N GLY A 653 31.81 8.91 39.68
CA GLY A 653 31.30 9.39 40.97
C GLY A 653 29.79 9.18 41.20
N TYR A 654 29.15 8.27 40.44
CA TYR A 654 27.76 7.88 40.65
C TYR A 654 27.51 6.40 40.32
N GLY A 655 26.42 5.86 40.86
CA GLY A 655 26.05 4.46 40.72
C GLY A 655 24.56 4.21 40.98
N PHE A 656 24.15 2.96 40.80
CA PHE A 656 22.79 2.47 41.01
C PHE A 656 22.81 1.29 41.97
N VAL A 657 21.82 1.23 42.87
CA VAL A 657 21.63 0.12 43.81
C VAL A 657 20.17 -0.30 43.77
N SER A 658 19.90 -1.59 43.63
CA SER A 658 18.56 -2.18 43.59
C SER A 658 18.36 -3.09 44.79
N PHE A 659 17.33 -2.85 45.59
CA PHE A 659 17.02 -3.58 46.82
C PHE A 659 16.01 -4.72 46.64
N SER A 660 15.91 -5.59 47.64
CA SER A 660 14.84 -6.58 47.77
C SER A 660 13.45 -5.94 47.77
N THR A 661 13.25 -4.91 48.60
CA THR A 661 11.95 -4.24 48.81
C THR A 661 12.07 -2.72 48.63
N HIS A 662 10.93 -2.04 48.56
CA HIS A 662 10.88 -0.58 48.48
C HIS A 662 11.11 0.08 49.84
N SER A 663 10.67 -0.54 50.93
CA SER A 663 10.94 -0.06 52.30
C SER A 663 12.44 0.05 52.57
N ASP A 664 13.24 -0.90 52.06
CA ASP A 664 14.69 -0.87 52.22
C ASP A 664 15.35 0.25 51.37
N ALA A 665 14.79 0.53 50.18
CA ALA A 665 15.19 1.66 49.36
C ALA A 665 14.86 3.02 50.01
N GLU A 666 13.72 3.14 50.71
CA GLU A 666 13.36 4.32 51.50
C GLU A 666 14.27 4.52 52.72
N LYS A 667 14.54 3.44 53.49
CA LYS A 667 15.52 3.46 54.59
C LYS A 667 16.87 3.96 54.10
N ALA A 668 17.38 3.42 52.99
CA ALA A 668 18.61 3.86 52.37
C ALA A 668 18.60 5.36 52.02
N ILE A 669 17.57 5.87 51.34
CA ILE A 669 17.46 7.31 51.02
C ILE A 669 17.43 8.20 52.28
N CYS A 670 16.92 7.69 53.41
CA CYS A 670 16.91 8.40 54.69
C CYS A 670 18.23 8.32 55.46
N GLU A 671 18.91 7.17 55.49
CA GLU A 671 20.18 6.97 56.21
C GLU A 671 21.40 7.53 55.47
N LEU A 672 21.40 7.51 54.14
CA LEU A 672 22.50 8.05 53.32
C LEU A 672 22.65 9.58 53.45
N LYS A 673 21.65 10.27 54.00
CA LYS A 673 21.74 11.68 54.41
C LYS A 673 22.56 11.90 55.69
N LYS A 674 22.83 10.82 56.45
CA LYS A 674 23.53 10.84 57.75
C LYS A 674 24.89 10.13 57.70
N ARG A 675 25.01 9.01 56.97
CA ARG A 675 26.28 8.28 56.79
C ARG A 675 27.19 8.99 55.76
N THR A 676 28.51 8.90 55.97
CA THR A 676 29.52 9.24 54.95
C THR A 676 30.24 7.97 54.48
N LEU A 677 30.62 7.94 53.20
CA LEU A 677 31.47 6.89 52.62
C LEU A 677 32.84 7.52 52.30
N SER A 678 33.91 7.02 52.93
CA SER A 678 35.27 7.59 52.83
C SER A 678 35.29 9.11 52.98
N GLY A 679 34.66 9.61 54.05
CA GLY A 679 34.55 11.05 54.36
C GLY A 679 33.54 11.85 53.53
N HIS A 680 32.91 11.26 52.51
CA HIS A 680 32.02 11.96 51.58
C HIS A 680 30.54 11.66 51.83
N PHE A 681 29.70 12.70 51.84
CA PHE A 681 28.24 12.57 51.92
C PHE A 681 27.65 12.12 50.58
N LEU A 682 27.09 10.91 50.52
CA LEU A 682 26.40 10.39 49.34
C LEU A 682 25.02 11.05 49.19
N LYS A 683 24.58 11.28 47.94
CA LYS A 683 23.21 11.75 47.67
C LYS A 683 22.40 10.68 46.92
N ALA A 684 21.48 10.03 47.63
CA ALA A 684 20.54 9.08 47.04
C ALA A 684 19.19 9.74 46.66
N GLU A 685 18.68 9.37 45.49
CA GLU A 685 17.34 9.67 44.97
C GLU A 685 16.78 8.36 44.37
N PHE A 686 15.47 8.20 44.22
CA PHE A 686 14.93 7.04 43.50
C PHE A 686 15.41 7.04 42.04
N ALA A 687 15.85 5.87 41.55
CA ALA A 687 16.31 5.73 40.18
C ALA A 687 15.10 5.79 39.23
N LYS A 688 15.11 6.75 38.31
CA LYS A 688 14.09 6.82 37.25
C LYS A 688 14.36 5.74 36.20
N PRO A 689 13.34 5.00 35.71
CA PRO A 689 13.51 4.04 34.63
C PRO A 689 14.23 4.65 33.43
N ARG A 690 15.35 4.04 33.04
CA ARG A 690 16.14 4.48 31.89
C ARG A 690 15.50 3.94 30.62
N HIS A 691 14.61 4.72 30.01
CA HIS A 691 14.16 4.45 28.65
C HIS A 691 15.39 4.26 27.76
N ARG A 692 15.55 3.07 27.18
CA ARG A 692 16.54 2.79 26.15
C ARG A 692 15.99 3.27 24.80
N SER A 693 15.72 4.57 24.71
CA SER A 693 15.33 5.19 23.46
C SER A 693 16.54 5.30 22.53
N ASP A 694 16.36 4.93 21.27
CA ASP A 694 17.42 5.05 20.27
C ASP A 694 17.86 6.50 20.06
N LYS A 695 19.08 6.69 19.54
CA LYS A 695 19.79 7.98 19.46
C LYS A 695 19.05 9.12 18.72
N LYS A 696 17.90 8.88 18.11
CA LYS A 696 17.02 9.90 17.49
C LYS A 696 16.31 10.79 18.51
N THR A 697 15.85 10.24 19.64
CA THR A 697 14.92 10.97 20.54
C THR A 697 15.59 12.06 21.39
N LEU A 698 16.93 12.16 21.38
CA LEU A 698 17.65 13.13 22.22
C LEU A 698 17.62 14.56 21.65
N GLU A 699 17.27 14.71 20.37
CA GLU A 699 16.95 16.01 19.76
C GLU A 699 15.49 16.39 20.01
N GLU A 700 14.58 15.42 19.94
CA GLU A 700 13.15 15.59 20.24
C GLU A 700 12.93 15.97 21.72
N ALA A 701 13.67 15.36 22.65
CA ALA A 701 13.65 15.73 24.07
C ALA A 701 14.17 17.17 24.36
N LYS A 702 14.85 17.81 23.40
CA LYS A 702 15.17 19.26 23.46
C LYS A 702 14.01 20.10 22.93
N THR A 703 13.28 19.66 21.89
CA THR A 703 12.14 20.40 21.34
C THR A 703 10.86 20.26 22.18
N GLU A 704 10.67 19.17 22.93
CA GLU A 704 9.55 19.04 23.88
C GLU A 704 9.62 20.07 25.02
N LYS A 705 10.83 20.41 25.50
CA LYS A 705 11.02 21.51 26.47
C LYS A 705 10.67 22.90 25.90
N VAL A 706 10.46 23.01 24.59
CA VAL A 706 10.01 24.24 23.90
C VAL A 706 8.49 24.22 23.62
N LYS A 707 7.82 23.05 23.72
CA LYS A 707 6.37 22.89 23.46
C LYS A 707 5.48 22.83 24.70
N LYS A 708 5.97 23.22 25.88
CA LYS A 708 5.13 23.84 26.93
C LYS A 708 5.43 25.34 27.00
N LYS A 709 4.87 26.11 26.07
CA LYS A 709 4.83 27.58 26.16
C LYS A 709 4.04 27.96 27.41
N GLN A 710 4.74 28.39 28.46
CA GLN A 710 4.12 29.00 29.63
C GLN A 710 3.42 30.29 29.18
N LEU A 711 2.14 30.47 29.54
CA LEU A 711 1.47 31.75 29.33
C LEU A 711 2.24 32.82 30.12
N ARG A 712 2.47 33.97 29.48
CA ARG A 712 3.02 35.14 30.17
C ARG A 712 1.86 35.80 30.93
N PRO A 713 2.04 36.16 32.22
CA PRO A 713 0.99 36.78 33.03
C PRO A 713 0.75 38.25 32.63
N PHE A 714 0.17 38.43 31.44
CA PHE A 714 -0.02 39.70 30.75
C PHE A 714 -1.51 39.96 30.57
N LEU A 715 -1.99 41.05 31.17
CA LEU A 715 -3.41 41.43 31.19
C LEU A 715 -3.66 42.60 30.24
N ILE A 716 -4.85 42.63 29.64
CA ILE A 716 -5.41 43.79 28.95
C ILE A 716 -6.60 44.33 29.75
N ILE A 717 -6.61 45.64 29.93
CA ILE A 717 -7.64 46.38 30.65
C ILE A 717 -8.38 47.26 29.63
N ARG A 718 -9.66 46.99 29.40
CA ARG A 718 -10.53 47.64 28.41
C ARG A 718 -11.52 48.60 29.09
N ASN A 719 -12.03 49.56 28.32
CA ASN A 719 -12.95 50.62 28.78
C ASN A 719 -12.38 51.55 29.88
N LEU A 720 -11.07 51.78 29.89
CA LEU A 720 -10.40 52.64 30.86
C LEU A 720 -10.74 54.14 30.63
N PRO A 721 -11.15 54.91 31.65
CA PRO A 721 -11.46 56.34 31.52
C PRO A 721 -10.30 57.20 30.99
N TRP A 722 -10.65 58.28 30.28
CA TRP A 722 -9.70 59.18 29.61
C TRP A 722 -8.98 60.18 30.54
N SER A 723 -9.26 60.10 31.84
CA SER A 723 -8.53 60.72 32.96
C SER A 723 -7.22 59.99 33.28
N VAL A 724 -7.17 58.66 33.11
CA VAL A 724 -6.08 57.77 33.55
C VAL A 724 -4.83 57.90 32.67
N ARG A 725 -4.08 58.99 32.87
CA ARG A 725 -3.03 59.47 31.93
C ARG A 725 -1.60 59.01 32.22
N LYS A 726 -1.33 58.46 33.41
CA LYS A 726 -0.01 58.05 33.91
C LYS A 726 -0.04 56.60 34.40
N LYS A 727 1.13 55.94 34.44
CA LYS A 727 1.28 54.57 34.95
C LYS A 727 1.01 54.48 36.45
N ASP A 728 1.31 55.55 37.18
CA ASP A 728 1.29 55.63 38.64
C ASP A 728 -0.08 56.09 39.18
N HIS A 729 -1.14 55.89 38.39
CA HIS A 729 -2.51 56.21 38.80
C HIS A 729 -2.97 55.26 39.92
N ALA A 730 -3.80 55.76 40.85
CA ALA A 730 -4.27 54.98 42.01
C ALA A 730 -4.85 53.61 41.64
N PHE A 731 -5.57 53.54 40.51
CA PHE A 731 -6.10 52.29 39.95
C PHE A 731 -5.04 51.20 39.66
N PHE A 732 -3.82 51.57 39.23
CA PHE A 732 -2.77 50.57 38.98
C PHE A 732 -2.05 50.12 40.26
N LEU A 733 -2.16 50.89 41.35
CA LEU A 733 -1.71 50.48 42.68
C LEU A 733 -2.66 49.42 43.29
N GLU A 734 -3.93 49.41 42.89
CA GLU A 734 -4.93 48.38 43.24
C GLU A 734 -4.44 46.97 42.87
N PHE A 735 -3.89 46.79 41.67
CA PHE A 735 -3.30 45.53 41.20
C PHE A 735 -2.13 45.05 42.08
N GLY A 736 -1.45 45.99 42.75
CA GLY A 736 -0.39 45.70 43.72
C GLY A 736 -0.84 44.88 44.93
N LYS A 737 -2.13 44.89 45.27
CA LYS A 737 -2.72 44.06 46.34
C LYS A 737 -2.65 42.56 46.02
N TYR A 738 -2.85 42.20 44.74
CA TYR A 738 -2.89 40.81 44.27
C TYR A 738 -1.52 40.29 43.85
N GLY A 739 -0.59 41.17 43.48
CA GLY A 739 0.81 40.80 43.31
C GLY A 739 1.68 41.90 42.72
N LYS A 740 2.99 41.67 42.69
CA LYS A 740 3.94 42.66 42.17
C LYS A 740 3.75 42.87 40.66
N VAL A 741 3.23 44.04 40.30
CA VAL A 741 3.23 44.56 38.92
C VAL A 741 4.67 44.78 38.46
N VAL A 742 4.97 44.37 37.23
CA VAL A 742 6.28 44.48 36.58
C VAL A 742 6.35 45.71 35.66
N ASN A 743 5.28 45.96 34.89
CA ASN A 743 5.16 47.12 34.01
C ASN A 743 3.69 47.38 33.66
N VAL A 744 3.34 48.65 33.47
CA VAL A 744 2.05 49.12 32.93
C VAL A 744 2.33 49.85 31.61
N ILE A 745 1.54 49.59 30.56
CA ILE A 745 1.67 50.22 29.25
C ILE A 745 0.31 50.79 28.84
N ILE A 746 0.22 52.10 28.63
CA ILE A 746 -1.01 52.79 28.21
C ILE A 746 -0.79 53.35 26.79
N PRO A 747 -1.31 52.71 25.73
CA PRO A 747 -1.12 53.18 24.36
C PRO A 747 -1.84 54.51 24.09
N ARG A 748 -1.26 55.33 23.21
CA ARG A 748 -1.83 56.58 22.71
C ARG A 748 -1.93 56.52 21.19
N LYS A 749 -3.00 57.06 20.61
CA LYS A 749 -3.16 57.17 19.15
C LYS A 749 -2.27 58.30 18.61
N LYS A 750 -1.91 58.26 17.33
CA LYS A 750 -1.30 59.41 16.64
C LYS A 750 -2.22 60.62 16.82
N GLY A 751 -1.69 61.76 17.27
CA GLY A 751 -2.49 62.91 17.75
C GLY A 751 -2.74 62.95 19.28
N GLY A 752 -2.05 62.12 20.07
CA GLY A 752 -1.93 62.28 21.54
C GLY A 752 -3.13 61.83 22.38
N LYS A 753 -4.32 61.67 21.78
CA LYS A 753 -5.51 61.11 22.45
C LYS A 753 -5.25 59.66 22.89
N MET A 754 -5.73 59.31 24.09
CA MET A 754 -5.49 57.98 24.67
C MET A 754 -6.38 56.91 24.04
N SER A 755 -5.94 55.64 24.10
CA SER A 755 -6.62 54.53 23.43
C SER A 755 -7.85 53.97 24.15
N GLY A 756 -8.05 54.28 25.44
CA GLY A 756 -9.14 53.72 26.26
C GLY A 756 -8.86 52.30 26.78
N PHE A 757 -7.62 51.81 26.66
CA PHE A 757 -7.17 50.55 27.23
C PHE A 757 -5.72 50.63 27.71
N ALA A 758 -5.31 49.67 28.54
CA ALA A 758 -3.96 49.53 29.06
C ALA A 758 -3.55 48.06 29.13
N PHE A 759 -2.25 47.78 29.17
CA PHE A 759 -1.70 46.46 29.45
C PHE A 759 -0.97 46.46 30.79
N VAL A 760 -1.13 45.38 31.57
CA VAL A 760 -0.48 45.19 32.87
C VAL A 760 0.25 43.86 32.88
N HIS A 761 1.56 43.90 33.13
CA HIS A 761 2.39 42.70 33.29
C HIS A 761 2.52 42.40 34.78
N MET A 762 1.97 41.28 35.25
CA MET A 762 2.13 40.79 36.62
C MET A 762 3.40 39.94 36.74
N LYS A 763 3.97 39.78 37.94
CA LYS A 763 5.15 38.90 38.13
C LYS A 763 4.81 37.40 38.18
N GLN A 764 3.56 37.05 38.49
CA GLN A 764 3.10 35.66 38.71
C GLN A 764 1.72 35.44 38.07
N MET A 765 1.42 34.19 37.70
CA MET A 765 0.17 33.81 37.03
C MET A 765 -1.05 33.81 37.96
N SER A 766 -0.91 33.27 39.18
CA SER A 766 -1.97 33.28 40.20
C SER A 766 -2.44 34.71 40.53
N ALA A 767 -1.50 35.61 40.77
CA ALA A 767 -1.76 37.04 40.98
C ALA A 767 -2.51 37.71 39.81
N ALA A 768 -2.34 37.22 38.58
CA ALA A 768 -3.07 37.72 37.41
C ALA A 768 -4.48 37.11 37.30
N GLU A 769 -4.66 35.83 37.64
CA GLU A 769 -5.99 35.20 37.75
C GLU A 769 -6.86 35.83 38.85
N GLU A 770 -6.27 36.14 40.00
CA GLU A 770 -6.95 36.82 41.11
C GLU A 770 -7.32 38.27 40.74
N ALA A 771 -6.40 39.00 40.08
CA ALA A 771 -6.69 40.35 39.59
C ALA A 771 -7.82 40.39 38.54
N ILE A 772 -7.89 39.42 37.62
CA ILE A 772 -9.03 39.30 36.69
C ILE A 772 -10.33 39.11 37.48
N LYS A 773 -10.38 38.15 38.40
CA LYS A 773 -11.61 37.80 39.16
C LYS A 773 -12.13 38.94 40.02
N CYS A 774 -11.25 39.79 40.55
CA CYS A 774 -11.64 40.86 41.48
C CYS A 774 -11.86 42.22 40.82
N ILE A 775 -11.21 42.53 39.68
CA ILE A 775 -11.22 43.88 39.10
C ILE A 775 -12.09 43.98 37.83
N ASN A 776 -12.38 42.85 37.16
CA ASN A 776 -13.24 42.83 35.98
C ASN A 776 -14.69 43.21 36.34
N GLY A 777 -15.19 44.33 35.80
CA GLY A 777 -16.51 44.89 36.08
C GLY A 777 -16.54 46.06 37.06
N VAL A 778 -15.43 46.37 37.75
CA VAL A 778 -15.35 47.49 38.71
C VAL A 778 -15.63 48.82 38.00
N GLU A 779 -16.52 49.63 38.59
CA GLU A 779 -16.87 50.95 38.07
C GLU A 779 -15.82 51.99 38.46
N LEU A 780 -15.33 52.75 37.49
CA LEU A 780 -14.36 53.83 37.69
C LEU A 780 -14.79 55.05 36.85
N GLU A 781 -15.08 56.16 37.52
CA GLU A 781 -15.55 57.42 36.89
C GLU A 781 -16.73 57.21 35.91
N GLY A 782 -17.74 56.42 36.31
CA GLY A 782 -18.93 56.16 35.48
C GLY A 782 -18.71 55.17 34.34
N ARG A 783 -17.65 54.34 34.39
CA ARG A 783 -17.38 53.28 33.41
C ARG A 783 -16.94 51.99 34.09
N HIS A 784 -17.59 50.87 33.76
CA HIS A 784 -17.13 49.54 34.16
C HIS A 784 -15.88 49.15 33.38
N VAL A 785 -14.79 48.89 34.10
CA VAL A 785 -13.50 48.50 33.55
C VAL A 785 -13.47 46.99 33.36
N ALA A 786 -13.15 46.51 32.16
CA ALA A 786 -13.04 45.09 31.86
C ALA A 786 -11.58 44.63 31.91
N VAL A 787 -11.29 43.46 32.48
CA VAL A 787 -9.93 42.93 32.65
C VAL A 787 -9.83 41.50 32.14
N ASP A 788 -9.03 41.29 31.10
CA ASP A 788 -8.88 40.02 30.39
C ASP A 788 -7.40 39.64 30.20
N TRP A 789 -7.13 38.43 29.71
CA TRP A 789 -5.80 38.05 29.22
C TRP A 789 -5.44 38.79 27.93
N ALA A 790 -4.21 39.28 27.82
CA ALA A 790 -3.73 39.93 26.61
C ALA A 790 -3.32 38.90 25.56
N LEU A 791 -4.21 38.67 24.58
CA LEU A 791 -3.92 37.87 23.38
C LEU A 791 -2.83 38.53 22.52
N SER A 792 -2.07 37.72 21.77
CA SER A 792 -1.14 38.22 20.75
C SER A 792 -1.87 38.71 19.50
N GLN A 793 -1.20 39.54 18.71
CA GLN A 793 -1.77 40.11 17.48
C GLN A 793 -2.15 39.05 16.42
N SER A 794 -1.56 37.86 16.49
CA SER A 794 -1.96 36.71 15.65
C SER A 794 -3.26 36.10 16.14
N GLU A 795 -3.33 35.73 17.43
CA GLU A 795 -4.50 35.11 18.05
C GLU A 795 -5.75 36.01 17.98
N TRP A 796 -5.56 37.34 17.98
CA TRP A 796 -6.64 38.31 17.75
C TRP A 796 -7.20 38.28 16.32
N LYS A 797 -6.37 38.05 15.29
CA LYS A 797 -6.84 37.89 13.91
C LYS A 797 -7.64 36.59 13.75
N ASP A 798 -7.15 35.50 14.35
CA ASP A 798 -7.83 34.20 14.35
C ASP A 798 -9.21 34.26 15.05
N PHE A 799 -9.40 35.23 15.94
CA PHE A 799 -10.68 35.50 16.61
C PHE A 799 -11.63 36.34 15.75
N LEU A 800 -11.15 37.42 15.13
CA LEU A 800 -11.91 38.20 14.13
C LEU A 800 -12.38 37.31 12.98
N GLU A 801 -11.51 36.44 12.47
CA GLU A 801 -11.86 35.45 11.44
C GLU A 801 -12.89 34.40 11.89
N LYS A 802 -13.20 34.28 13.18
CA LYS A 802 -14.29 33.43 13.70
C LYS A 802 -15.58 34.23 13.88
N GLU A 803 -15.52 35.45 14.42
CA GLU A 803 -16.68 36.34 14.49
C GLU A 803 -17.25 36.62 13.09
N GLU A 804 -16.37 36.88 12.11
CA GLU A 804 -16.75 37.02 10.69
C GLU A 804 -17.32 35.76 10.04
N LYS A 805 -17.22 34.59 10.66
CA LYS A 805 -17.85 33.34 10.18
C LYS A 805 -19.19 33.15 10.89
N SER A 806 -19.26 33.27 12.21
CA SER A 806 -20.53 33.21 12.96
C SER A 806 -21.54 34.31 12.57
N ALA A 807 -21.07 35.49 12.14
CA ALA A 807 -21.93 36.55 11.62
C ALA A 807 -22.47 36.30 10.20
N LYS A 808 -22.03 35.24 9.52
CA LYS A 808 -22.49 34.85 8.17
C LYS A 808 -23.39 33.60 8.17
N ASP A 809 -23.60 32.98 9.34
CA ASP A 809 -24.44 31.78 9.53
C ASP A 809 -25.85 32.11 10.10
N ILE A 810 -26.29 33.38 10.04
CA ILE A 810 -27.57 33.84 10.63
C ILE A 810 -28.60 34.24 9.56
N ASP A 811 -28.20 34.89 8.46
CA ASP A 811 -29.12 35.40 7.44
C ASP A 811 -29.27 34.45 6.24
N THR A 812 -30.07 33.40 6.40
CA THR A 812 -30.68 32.65 5.27
C THR A 812 -32.15 32.33 5.51
N ASP A 813 -32.97 33.34 5.76
CA ASP A 813 -34.41 33.31 5.46
C ASP A 813 -34.84 34.72 5.04
N ASP A 814 -35.15 34.92 3.76
CA ASP A 814 -35.50 36.24 3.22
C ASP A 814 -36.72 36.14 2.30
N SER A 815 -37.86 36.50 2.86
CA SER A 815 -39.14 36.60 2.14
C SER A 815 -39.29 38.02 1.58
N VAL A 816 -39.49 38.11 0.27
CA VAL A 816 -39.38 39.35 -0.52
C VAL A 816 -40.24 40.52 0.00
N SER A 817 -39.62 41.64 0.40
CA SER A 817 -40.19 42.99 0.19
C SER A 817 -39.19 44.16 0.25
N SER A 818 -38.89 44.72 -0.92
CA SER A 818 -38.72 46.16 -1.22
C SER A 818 -37.84 47.10 -0.34
N PHE A 819 -36.82 47.69 -0.97
CA PHE A 819 -36.76 49.13 -1.36
C PHE A 819 -35.46 49.90 -0.99
N MET A 820 -34.92 50.62 -1.99
CA MET A 820 -33.91 51.70 -2.03
C MET A 820 -32.73 51.78 -1.02
N GLU A 821 -31.47 51.85 -1.45
CA GLU A 821 -30.77 53.03 -2.05
C GLU A 821 -30.56 54.18 -1.04
N THR A 822 -29.34 54.65 -0.72
CA THR A 822 -28.39 55.32 -1.64
C THR A 822 -27.00 55.57 -0.99
N LYS A 823 -25.93 55.63 -1.81
CA LYS A 823 -24.72 56.51 -1.65
C LYS A 823 -23.80 56.26 -0.43
N ASP A 824 -22.53 56.73 -0.33
CA ASP A 824 -21.50 57.34 -1.21
C ASP A 824 -20.12 57.22 -0.47
N ILE A 825 -18.91 57.21 -1.04
CA ILE A 825 -18.41 57.15 -2.43
C ILE A 825 -16.90 56.69 -2.47
N ILE A 826 -16.38 56.42 -3.68
CA ILE A 826 -14.99 56.51 -4.24
C ILE A 826 -13.90 57.18 -3.34
N SER A 827 -12.59 56.83 -3.33
CA SER A 827 -11.74 55.67 -3.77
C SER A 827 -10.26 56.00 -3.45
N ASN A 828 -9.31 55.04 -3.57
CA ASN A 828 -7.86 55.21 -3.89
C ASN A 828 -7.00 56.13 -2.96
N ASN A 829 -5.68 55.95 -2.75
CA ASN A 829 -4.64 55.41 -3.62
C ASN A 829 -3.31 55.14 -2.87
N THR A 830 -2.31 54.59 -3.60
CA THR A 830 -0.83 54.67 -3.38
C THR A 830 -0.13 53.96 -2.21
N GLU A 831 1.11 53.55 -2.50
CA GLU A 831 2.06 52.76 -1.69
C GLU A 831 3.14 53.65 -1.00
N LEU A 832 4.38 53.13 -0.86
CA LEU A 832 5.65 53.77 -0.40
C LEU A 832 5.87 53.79 1.14
N VAL A 833 7.08 53.54 1.70
CA VAL A 833 8.33 52.93 1.18
C VAL A 833 9.19 52.38 2.35
N ASN A 834 10.31 51.71 2.05
CA ASN A 834 11.39 51.28 2.98
C ASN A 834 11.92 52.44 3.88
N LYS A 835 12.75 52.29 4.93
CA LYS A 835 14.05 51.57 5.01
C LYS A 835 14.71 51.84 6.39
N SER A 836 15.66 50.98 6.83
CA SER A 836 16.83 51.27 7.72
C SER A 836 16.61 51.90 9.13
N ASP A 837 17.41 51.70 10.19
CA ASP A 837 18.40 50.69 10.64
C ASP A 837 18.48 50.87 12.21
N SER A 838 19.51 50.66 13.05
CA SER A 838 20.93 50.26 12.96
C SER A 838 21.48 49.76 14.32
N SER A 839 22.67 49.13 14.29
CA SER A 839 23.79 49.18 15.28
C SER A 839 23.62 48.81 16.78
N GLU A 840 24.59 48.17 17.47
CA GLU A 840 25.85 47.48 17.05
C GLU A 840 26.42 46.56 18.17
N LYS A 841 27.20 45.53 17.74
CA LYS A 841 28.43 44.86 18.30
C LYS A 841 28.60 44.63 19.84
N GLY A 842 29.28 43.58 20.31
CA GLY A 842 30.07 42.47 19.73
C GLY A 842 30.42 41.45 20.84
N SER A 843 31.41 40.54 20.79
CA SER A 843 32.33 40.04 19.74
C SER A 843 32.98 38.72 20.25
N VAL A 844 32.87 37.54 19.60
CA VAL A 844 33.70 36.95 18.51
C VAL A 844 34.95 36.17 19.01
N ILE A 845 35.43 35.19 18.20
CA ILE A 845 36.53 34.20 18.40
C ILE A 845 36.06 32.91 19.14
N LYS A 846 36.40 31.64 18.81
CA LYS A 846 36.91 30.86 17.63
C LYS A 846 36.73 29.35 18.00
N GLU A 847 36.68 28.29 17.16
CA GLU A 847 36.42 28.07 15.72
C GLU A 847 36.15 26.53 15.47
N ASP A 848 35.93 26.13 14.20
CA ASP A 848 36.20 24.85 13.47
C ASP A 848 36.55 23.53 14.20
N GLN A 849 36.19 22.30 13.75
CA GLN A 849 35.39 21.74 12.62
C GLN A 849 35.19 20.21 12.96
N LYS A 850 34.33 19.30 12.42
CA LYS A 850 33.36 19.11 11.30
C LYS A 850 32.22 18.16 11.80
N PRO A 851 31.35 17.56 10.95
CA PRO A 851 30.36 18.14 10.03
C PRO A 851 28.90 17.89 10.52
N PRO A 852 27.95 18.84 10.37
CA PRO A 852 26.57 18.64 10.81
C PRO A 852 25.62 18.15 9.69
N THR A 853 24.84 17.11 9.97
CA THR A 853 23.63 16.77 9.18
C THR A 853 22.66 17.95 9.21
N ALA A 854 22.13 18.35 8.04
CA ALA A 854 21.47 19.65 7.90
C ALA A 854 20.14 19.76 8.67
N LEU A 855 20.14 20.58 9.72
CA LEU A 855 18.94 21.16 10.32
C LEU A 855 18.16 21.97 9.28
N TYR A 856 16.82 21.94 9.39
CA TYR A 856 15.92 22.83 8.67
C TYR A 856 16.22 24.29 9.06
N ASP A 857 16.77 25.06 8.13
CA ASP A 857 16.80 26.52 8.19
C ASP A 857 15.39 27.07 7.90
N SER A 858 15.17 28.36 8.19
CA SER A 858 13.98 29.05 7.66
C SER A 858 14.01 29.05 6.13
N ASN A 859 12.85 28.83 5.49
CA ASN A 859 12.73 28.70 4.03
C ASN A 859 13.15 29.97 3.25
N GLU A 860 13.39 31.08 3.95
CA GLU A 860 13.91 32.36 3.43
C GLU A 860 15.28 32.31 2.71
N ARG A 861 15.89 31.14 2.55
CA ARG A 861 17.15 30.95 1.79
C ARG A 861 17.08 29.82 0.76
N THR A 862 15.89 29.28 0.50
CA THR A 862 15.71 28.11 -0.36
C THR A 862 14.91 28.48 -1.60
N LEU A 863 15.43 28.08 -2.76
CA LEU A 863 14.74 28.13 -4.05
C LEU A 863 14.11 26.78 -4.36
N PHE A 864 12.96 26.83 -5.01
CA PHE A 864 12.29 25.71 -5.65
C PHE A 864 12.46 25.85 -7.16
N VAL A 865 12.99 24.80 -7.78
CA VAL A 865 13.48 24.80 -9.16
C VAL A 865 12.64 23.80 -9.97
N LYS A 866 12.28 24.18 -11.20
CA LYS A 866 11.32 23.48 -12.07
C LYS A 866 11.80 23.48 -13.53
N ASN A 867 11.34 22.51 -14.30
CA ASN A 867 11.73 22.30 -15.72
C ASN A 867 13.20 21.88 -15.88
N LEU A 868 13.68 21.05 -14.95
CA LEU A 868 14.95 20.33 -15.08
C LEU A 868 14.77 19.09 -15.97
N SER A 869 15.83 18.67 -16.66
CA SER A 869 15.83 17.40 -17.39
C SER A 869 15.58 16.23 -16.43
N PHE A 870 14.97 15.16 -16.93
CA PHE A 870 14.75 13.95 -16.13
C PHE A 870 16.05 13.19 -15.83
N GLN A 871 17.16 13.53 -16.48
CA GLN A 871 18.48 12.92 -16.30
C GLN A 871 19.40 13.72 -15.36
N THR A 872 19.13 15.01 -15.12
CA THR A 872 19.97 15.89 -14.27
C THR A 872 20.16 15.33 -12.85
N THR A 873 21.39 15.34 -12.36
CA THR A 873 21.76 14.88 -11.02
C THR A 873 21.89 16.02 -9.99
N ASP A 874 21.91 15.66 -8.70
CA ASP A 874 22.16 16.59 -7.59
C ASP A 874 23.48 17.36 -7.75
N ASN A 875 24.52 16.73 -8.31
CA ASN A 875 25.86 17.30 -8.44
C ASN A 875 25.97 18.36 -9.56
N GLU A 876 25.34 18.11 -10.71
CA GLU A 876 25.27 19.06 -11.82
C GLU A 876 24.46 20.30 -11.42
N LEU A 877 23.31 20.07 -10.76
CA LEU A 877 22.47 21.13 -10.21
C LEU A 877 23.21 21.98 -9.16
N PHE A 878 23.96 21.34 -8.25
CA PHE A 878 24.79 22.04 -7.27
C PHE A 878 25.86 22.89 -7.96
N SER A 879 26.55 22.33 -8.95
CA SER A 879 27.62 23.02 -9.67
C SER A 879 27.08 24.24 -10.43
N HIS A 880 25.97 24.08 -11.14
CA HIS A 880 25.32 25.16 -11.90
C HIS A 880 24.86 26.33 -11.00
N PHE A 881 24.15 26.05 -9.90
CA PHE A 881 23.64 27.13 -9.04
C PHE A 881 24.69 27.78 -8.13
N CYS A 882 25.89 27.19 -8.00
CA CYS A 882 27.01 27.77 -7.25
C CYS A 882 27.49 29.12 -7.83
N GLN A 883 27.26 29.37 -9.13
CA GLN A 883 27.64 30.64 -9.78
C GLN A 883 26.91 31.87 -9.24
N PHE A 884 25.76 31.69 -8.59
CA PHE A 884 24.97 32.78 -8.00
C PHE A 884 25.31 33.06 -6.52
N GLY A 885 26.08 32.18 -5.87
CA GLY A 885 26.43 32.29 -4.46
C GLY A 885 26.60 30.94 -3.77
N ARG A 886 26.97 30.97 -2.49
CA ARG A 886 27.46 29.76 -1.80
C ARG A 886 26.32 28.84 -1.38
N LEU A 887 26.19 27.70 -2.04
CA LEU A 887 25.17 26.70 -1.74
C LEU A 887 25.46 25.90 -0.46
N LYS A 888 24.40 25.64 0.32
CA LYS A 888 24.34 24.73 1.47
C LYS A 888 24.01 23.31 1.02
N TYR A 889 23.09 23.17 0.05
CA TYR A 889 22.81 21.95 -0.70
C TYR A 889 21.97 22.26 -1.96
N ALA A 890 21.99 21.35 -2.93
CA ALA A 890 21.04 21.27 -4.03
C ALA A 890 20.56 19.81 -4.13
N ARG A 891 19.27 19.59 -4.42
CA ARG A 891 18.69 18.25 -4.44
C ARG A 891 17.48 18.13 -5.35
N VAL A 892 17.55 17.21 -6.32
CA VAL A 892 16.48 16.82 -7.23
C VAL A 892 15.42 16.00 -6.47
N VAL A 893 14.15 16.27 -6.75
CA VAL A 893 13.03 15.55 -6.15
C VAL A 893 12.78 14.27 -6.93
N MET A 894 13.18 13.15 -6.36
CA MET A 894 12.93 11.81 -6.91
C MET A 894 11.56 11.28 -6.49
N ASP A 895 10.97 10.41 -7.30
CA ASP A 895 9.73 9.71 -6.99
C ASP A 895 9.98 8.42 -6.21
N ALA A 896 9.37 8.34 -5.01
CA ALA A 896 9.64 7.28 -4.04
C ALA A 896 9.24 5.86 -4.48
N PHE A 897 8.39 5.72 -5.50
CA PHE A 897 7.97 4.41 -6.02
C PHE A 897 8.66 4.03 -7.34
N THR A 898 9.01 5.00 -8.18
CA THR A 898 9.57 4.74 -9.52
C THR A 898 11.08 5.02 -9.64
N GLY A 899 11.70 5.67 -8.64
CA GLY A 899 13.13 6.00 -8.65
C GLY A 899 13.54 7.04 -9.70
N ARG A 900 12.58 7.65 -10.41
CA ARG A 900 12.81 8.67 -11.45
C ARG A 900 12.67 10.07 -10.86
N SER A 901 13.38 11.04 -11.42
CA SER A 901 13.24 12.45 -11.04
C SER A 901 11.88 13.02 -11.44
N LYS A 902 11.44 14.09 -10.78
CA LYS A 902 10.18 14.80 -11.07
C LYS A 902 10.35 16.06 -11.93
N GLY A 903 11.53 16.28 -12.52
CA GLY A 903 11.87 17.53 -13.22
C GLY A 903 11.86 18.77 -12.32
N THR A 904 11.98 18.57 -11.00
CA THR A 904 11.96 19.62 -9.97
C THR A 904 13.01 19.35 -8.89
N ALA A 905 13.47 20.41 -8.22
CA ALA A 905 14.53 20.35 -7.22
C ALA A 905 14.40 21.46 -6.17
N PHE A 906 15.14 21.33 -5.06
CA PHE A 906 15.33 22.38 -4.06
C PHE A 906 16.81 22.76 -3.95
N VAL A 907 17.09 24.06 -3.92
CA VAL A 907 18.45 24.63 -3.86
C VAL A 907 18.50 25.62 -2.70
N CYS A 908 19.36 25.38 -1.72
CA CYS A 908 19.44 26.18 -0.48
C CYS A 908 20.77 26.92 -0.43
N PHE A 909 20.73 28.25 -0.31
CA PHE A 909 21.91 29.11 -0.19
C PHE A 909 22.30 29.31 1.28
N HIS A 910 23.59 29.53 1.55
CA HIS A 910 24.06 29.93 2.88
C HIS A 910 23.54 31.32 3.28
N HIS A 911 23.44 32.24 2.32
CA HIS A 911 22.99 33.62 2.55
C HIS A 911 21.69 33.91 1.80
N LYS A 912 20.84 34.74 2.41
CA LYS A 912 19.57 35.19 1.82
C LYS A 912 19.78 36.12 0.62
N MET A 913 20.84 36.93 0.65
CA MET A 913 21.21 37.86 -0.42
C MET A 913 21.50 37.12 -1.74
N ASP A 914 22.28 36.05 -1.71
CA ASP A 914 22.60 35.19 -2.87
C ASP A 914 21.32 34.65 -3.55
N MET A 915 20.36 34.22 -2.73
CA MET A 915 19.06 33.72 -3.18
C MET A 915 18.20 34.82 -3.82
N GLU A 916 18.15 36.01 -3.20
CA GLU A 916 17.43 37.17 -3.73
C GLU A 916 18.08 37.72 -5.01
N ASN A 917 19.41 37.70 -5.12
CA ASN A 917 20.15 38.02 -6.34
C ASN A 917 19.80 37.07 -7.48
N CYS A 918 19.80 35.76 -7.24
CA CYS A 918 19.40 34.75 -8.22
C CYS A 918 17.96 34.98 -8.73
N LEU A 919 17.02 35.29 -7.83
CA LEU A 919 15.64 35.63 -8.20
C LEU A 919 15.52 36.95 -8.97
N ASN A 920 16.36 37.95 -8.70
CA ASN A 920 16.31 39.23 -9.41
C ASN A 920 16.83 39.08 -10.86
N VAL A 921 17.96 38.41 -11.08
CA VAL A 921 18.45 38.14 -12.46
C VAL A 921 17.42 37.30 -13.25
N TYR A 922 16.74 36.35 -12.59
CA TYR A 922 15.65 35.58 -13.21
C TYR A 922 14.40 36.42 -13.52
N ARG A 923 14.07 37.42 -12.68
CA ARG A 923 12.97 38.38 -12.91
C ARG A 923 13.26 39.30 -14.10
N ASP A 924 14.47 39.80 -14.21
CA ASP A 924 14.86 40.71 -15.31
C ASP A 924 14.74 39.98 -16.66
N LEU A 925 15.19 38.72 -16.72
CA LEU A 925 15.04 37.82 -17.87
C LEU A 925 13.56 37.54 -18.21
N THR A 926 12.69 37.36 -17.21
CA THR A 926 11.24 37.17 -17.45
C THR A 926 10.51 38.46 -17.85
N GLN A 927 11.00 39.64 -17.46
CA GLN A 927 10.43 40.92 -17.93
C GLN A 927 10.87 41.25 -19.37
N GLN A 928 12.14 41.01 -19.72
CA GLN A 928 12.65 41.21 -21.07
C GLN A 928 11.93 40.29 -22.10
N SER A 929 11.72 39.03 -21.75
CA SER A 929 10.99 38.08 -22.60
C SER A 929 9.47 38.34 -22.69
N ALA A 930 8.86 39.03 -21.71
CA ALA A 930 7.46 39.46 -21.80
C ALA A 930 7.24 40.61 -22.81
N LEU A 931 8.26 41.41 -23.10
CA LEU A 931 8.18 42.56 -24.01
C LEU A 931 8.28 42.19 -25.50
N SER A 932 8.79 41.00 -25.85
CA SER A 932 9.06 40.60 -27.25
C SER A 932 7.88 39.91 -27.96
N VAL A 933 6.79 39.60 -27.25
CA VAL A 933 5.69 38.72 -27.69
C VAL A 933 4.96 39.19 -28.97
N ASN A 934 5.09 40.45 -29.39
CA ASN A 934 4.39 41.03 -30.54
C ASN A 934 5.07 40.82 -31.91
N LYS A 935 6.06 39.93 -32.06
CA LYS A 935 6.54 39.47 -33.37
C LYS A 935 6.58 37.95 -33.48
N LYS A 936 6.00 37.41 -34.56
CA LYS A 936 6.04 35.98 -34.90
C LYS A 936 7.47 35.57 -35.25
N SER A 937 7.96 34.46 -34.70
CA SER A 937 9.17 33.78 -35.16
C SER A 937 8.92 32.28 -35.31
N THR A 938 9.59 31.67 -36.29
CA THR A 938 9.61 30.23 -36.56
C THR A 938 10.91 29.59 -36.05
N VAL A 939 10.92 28.27 -35.96
CA VAL A 939 11.84 27.44 -35.12
C VAL A 939 13.30 27.37 -35.61
N LEU A 940 13.79 28.32 -36.43
CA LEU A 940 15.11 28.26 -37.07
C LEU A 940 15.98 29.54 -36.95
N GLN A 941 15.65 30.48 -36.05
CA GLN A 941 16.53 31.60 -35.74
C GLN A 941 16.48 31.97 -34.26
N ASN A 942 17.54 31.59 -33.52
CA ASN A 942 17.95 32.13 -32.23
C ASN A 942 19.45 31.80 -32.06
N GLN A 943 20.30 32.64 -32.65
CA GLN A 943 21.77 32.50 -32.62
C GLN A 943 22.45 33.77 -32.06
N ILE A 944 21.67 34.57 -31.33
CA ILE A 944 22.12 35.68 -30.51
C ILE A 944 21.87 35.24 -29.08
N LEU A 945 22.95 35.00 -28.34
CA LEU A 945 22.91 34.55 -26.96
C LEU A 945 22.91 35.80 -26.06
N ASP A 946 21.85 36.01 -25.30
CA ASP A 946 21.93 36.87 -24.12
C ASP A 946 22.65 36.08 -23.03
N ASP A 947 23.78 36.57 -22.52
CA ASP A 947 24.61 35.96 -21.46
C ASP A 947 23.83 35.54 -20.20
N ASN A 948 22.58 36.00 -20.02
CA ASN A 948 21.72 35.68 -18.89
C ASN A 948 20.81 34.48 -19.13
N ILE A 949 20.57 34.08 -20.39
CA ILE A 949 19.77 32.88 -20.73
C ILE A 949 20.60 31.61 -20.49
N GLU A 950 21.89 31.63 -20.83
CA GLU A 950 22.80 30.50 -20.57
C GLU A 950 22.90 30.19 -19.07
N LYS A 951 22.95 31.23 -18.21
CA LYS A 951 23.02 31.10 -16.74
C LYS A 951 21.80 30.42 -16.09
N PHE A 952 20.74 30.16 -16.84
CA PHE A 952 19.57 29.39 -16.40
C PHE A 952 19.25 28.20 -17.33
N THR A 953 20.14 27.83 -18.25
CA THR A 953 19.93 26.72 -19.18
C THR A 953 20.78 25.52 -18.80
N LEU A 954 20.13 24.39 -18.48
CA LEU A 954 20.77 23.17 -17.96
C LEU A 954 20.26 21.98 -18.78
N ASP A 955 21.17 21.16 -19.32
CA ASP A 955 20.89 20.07 -20.26
C ASP A 955 20.07 20.50 -21.50
N GLY A 956 20.23 21.76 -21.94
CA GLY A 956 19.44 22.35 -23.03
C GLY A 956 18.01 22.77 -22.65
N HIS A 957 17.62 22.61 -21.38
CA HIS A 957 16.34 23.06 -20.84
C HIS A 957 16.49 24.39 -20.08
N LEU A 958 15.66 25.38 -20.41
CA LEU A 958 15.56 26.62 -19.63
C LEU A 958 14.87 26.32 -18.29
N VAL A 959 15.62 26.49 -17.20
CA VAL A 959 15.22 26.17 -15.83
C VAL A 959 14.44 27.34 -15.23
N SER A 960 13.31 27.03 -14.60
CA SER A 960 12.43 28.00 -13.95
C SER A 960 12.59 28.02 -12.44
N VAL A 961 12.71 29.21 -11.86
CA VAL A 961 13.17 29.41 -10.48
C VAL A 961 12.14 30.20 -9.66
N PHE A 962 11.83 29.70 -8.46
CA PHE A 962 10.84 30.28 -7.54
C PHE A 962 11.37 30.25 -6.10
N PRO A 963 10.90 31.15 -5.19
CA PRO A 963 11.14 30.97 -3.76
C PRO A 963 10.42 29.71 -3.23
N ALA A 964 11.03 29.01 -2.27
CA ALA A 964 10.40 27.85 -1.64
C ALA A 964 9.30 28.28 -0.64
N LEU A 965 8.09 27.75 -0.85
CA LEU A 965 6.90 28.01 -0.03
C LEU A 965 6.77 27.00 1.10
N ASN A 966 6.12 27.38 2.21
CA ASN A 966 5.84 26.42 3.28
C ASN A 966 4.69 25.47 2.87
N LYS A 967 4.62 24.31 3.53
CA LYS A 967 3.56 23.31 3.27
C LYS A 967 2.14 23.85 3.50
N GLU A 968 2.00 24.85 4.37
CA GLU A 968 0.76 25.56 4.67
C GLU A 968 0.43 26.59 3.57
N ASP A 969 1.42 27.37 3.10
CA ASP A 969 1.23 28.30 1.97
C ASP A 969 0.81 27.55 0.69
N ILE A 970 1.38 26.35 0.47
CA ILE A 970 1.05 25.48 -0.65
C ILE A 970 -0.44 25.10 -0.64
N SER A 971 -1.03 24.74 0.51
CA SER A 971 -2.46 24.38 0.54
C SER A 971 -3.38 25.59 0.32
N VAL A 972 -3.01 26.78 0.81
CA VAL A 972 -3.73 28.03 0.54
C VAL A 972 -3.68 28.38 -0.96
N ILE A 973 -2.52 28.22 -1.59
CA ILE A 973 -2.33 28.45 -3.03
C ILE A 973 -3.08 27.40 -3.87
N GLU A 974 -3.10 26.13 -3.44
CA GLU A 974 -3.88 25.07 -4.11
C GLU A 974 -5.38 25.33 -4.05
N ASP A 975 -5.94 25.71 -2.90
CA ASP A 975 -7.38 26.02 -2.79
C ASP A 975 -7.76 27.34 -3.48
N ASN A 976 -6.87 28.34 -3.54
CA ASN A 976 -7.12 29.55 -4.34
C ASN A 976 -7.08 29.24 -5.85
N ASN A 977 -6.10 28.46 -6.32
CA ASN A 977 -6.11 27.89 -7.68
C ASN A 977 -7.39 27.09 -7.96
N ARG A 978 -7.93 26.38 -6.96
CA ARG A 978 -9.16 25.57 -7.08
C ARG A 978 -10.41 26.44 -7.20
N LYS A 979 -10.46 27.58 -6.49
CA LYS A 979 -11.51 28.60 -6.61
C LYS A 979 -11.47 29.26 -7.98
N GLU A 980 -10.29 29.68 -8.46
CA GLU A 980 -10.14 30.22 -9.82
C GLU A 980 -10.56 29.21 -10.89
N ARG A 981 -10.17 27.94 -10.77
CA ARG A 981 -10.59 26.88 -11.70
C ARG A 981 -12.11 26.68 -11.72
N LYS A 982 -12.80 26.76 -10.57
CA LYS A 982 -14.28 26.80 -10.54
C LYS A 982 -14.81 28.02 -11.29
N HIS A 983 -14.28 29.20 -10.97
CA HIS A 983 -14.77 30.46 -11.54
C HIS A 983 -14.54 30.59 -13.06
N ILE A 984 -13.50 29.94 -13.60
CA ILE A 984 -13.24 29.81 -15.04
C ILE A 984 -14.25 28.86 -15.71
N VAL A 985 -14.56 27.72 -15.07
CA VAL A 985 -15.55 26.75 -15.57
C VAL A 985 -16.96 27.33 -15.54
N GLU A 986 -17.34 28.03 -14.46
CA GLU A 986 -18.63 28.72 -14.32
C GLU A 986 -18.86 29.82 -15.38
N LYS A 987 -17.78 30.38 -15.95
CA LYS A 987 -17.82 31.36 -17.05
C LYS A 987 -17.69 30.75 -18.45
N ASN A 988 -17.68 29.41 -18.59
CA ASN A 988 -17.46 28.69 -19.86
C ASN A 988 -16.17 29.08 -20.62
N LEU A 989 -15.16 29.65 -19.93
CA LEU A 989 -13.89 30.09 -20.53
C LEU A 989 -12.84 28.96 -20.62
N ASP A 990 -13.30 27.70 -20.68
CA ASP A 990 -12.45 26.52 -20.54
C ASP A 990 -11.81 26.08 -21.87
N LYS A 991 -10.58 26.54 -22.10
CA LYS A 991 -9.76 26.24 -23.28
C LYS A 991 -9.29 24.77 -23.38
N ARG A 992 -9.73 23.87 -22.48
CA ARG A 992 -9.34 22.44 -22.47
C ARG A 992 -10.07 21.57 -23.51
N ASN A 993 -11.12 22.08 -24.16
CA ASN A 993 -11.91 21.37 -25.19
C ASN A 993 -12.49 20.02 -24.72
N ILE A 994 -12.84 19.89 -23.43
CA ILE A 994 -13.22 18.61 -22.80
C ILE A 994 -14.47 17.97 -23.43
N PHE A 995 -15.33 18.75 -24.09
CA PHE A 995 -16.49 18.23 -24.83
C PHE A 995 -16.10 17.15 -25.87
N LEU A 996 -14.93 17.29 -26.51
CA LEU A 996 -14.38 16.32 -27.46
C LEU A 996 -14.14 14.92 -26.86
N LEU A 997 -14.04 14.79 -25.54
CA LEU A 997 -13.85 13.50 -24.86
C LEU A 997 -15.07 12.56 -25.02
N ASN A 998 -16.25 13.15 -25.22
CA ASN A 998 -17.53 12.47 -25.40
C ASN A 998 -17.81 12.12 -26.88
N GLU A 999 -17.00 12.60 -27.82
CA GLU A 999 -17.17 12.27 -29.24
C GLU A 999 -17.03 10.76 -29.48
N GLY A 1000 -17.88 10.25 -30.37
CA GLY A 1000 -18.04 8.81 -30.60
C GLY A 1000 -18.70 8.03 -29.46
N TYR A 1001 -19.29 8.70 -28.46
CA TYR A 1001 -20.23 8.04 -27.53
C TYR A 1001 -21.59 7.83 -28.21
N ILE A 1002 -22.12 6.62 -28.09
CA ILE A 1002 -23.46 6.25 -28.56
C ILE A 1002 -24.33 6.11 -27.31
N ASP A 1003 -25.33 6.98 -27.15
CA ASP A 1003 -26.29 6.92 -26.04
C ASP A 1003 -27.05 5.58 -26.09
N PRO A 1004 -27.19 4.85 -24.96
CA PRO A 1004 -28.01 3.65 -24.85
C PRO A 1004 -29.47 3.76 -25.35
N LYS A 1005 -30.01 4.98 -25.47
CA LYS A 1005 -31.34 5.26 -26.02
C LYS A 1005 -31.37 5.37 -27.54
N SER A 1006 -30.22 5.43 -28.21
CA SER A 1006 -30.11 5.53 -29.66
C SER A 1006 -30.41 4.20 -30.35
N SER A 1007 -31.10 4.24 -31.49
CA SER A 1007 -31.34 3.06 -32.32
C SER A 1007 -30.04 2.34 -32.75
N LEU A 1008 -28.94 3.09 -32.91
CA LEU A 1008 -27.61 2.56 -33.18
C LEU A 1008 -27.04 1.70 -32.03
N PHE A 1009 -27.41 1.95 -30.77
CA PHE A 1009 -26.89 1.18 -29.64
C PHE A 1009 -27.39 -0.27 -29.63
N ASN A 1010 -28.65 -0.46 -30.06
CA ASN A 1010 -29.28 -1.78 -30.15
C ASN A 1010 -28.65 -2.66 -31.23
N LEU A 1011 -28.09 -2.05 -32.28
CA LEU A 1011 -27.38 -2.73 -33.38
C LEU A 1011 -25.95 -3.18 -33.01
N LEU A 1012 -25.40 -2.75 -31.87
CA LEU A 1012 -24.07 -3.17 -31.41
C LEU A 1012 -24.12 -4.52 -30.69
N ASN A 1013 -23.12 -5.37 -30.91
CA ASN A 1013 -22.91 -6.61 -30.13
C ASN A 1013 -22.54 -6.29 -28.67
N GLU A 1014 -22.86 -7.19 -27.74
CA GLU A 1014 -22.70 -6.96 -26.29
C GLU A 1014 -21.24 -6.72 -25.88
N THR A 1015 -20.31 -7.51 -26.42
CA THR A 1015 -18.86 -7.30 -26.27
C THR A 1015 -18.41 -5.91 -26.74
N GLU A 1016 -19.04 -5.40 -27.80
CA GLU A 1016 -18.77 -4.09 -28.38
C GLU A 1016 -19.40 -2.93 -27.58
N ARG A 1017 -20.54 -3.16 -26.91
CA ARG A 1017 -21.11 -2.22 -25.93
C ARG A 1017 -20.17 -2.12 -24.73
N ASP A 1018 -19.71 -3.25 -24.19
CA ASP A 1018 -18.83 -3.28 -23.02
C ASP A 1018 -17.44 -2.67 -23.28
N MET A 1019 -16.81 -2.93 -24.43
CA MET A 1019 -15.55 -2.26 -24.78
C MET A 1019 -15.69 -0.73 -24.84
N ARG A 1020 -16.81 -0.21 -25.36
CA ARG A 1020 -17.10 1.24 -25.39
C ARG A 1020 -17.38 1.79 -23.98
N ASN A 1021 -18.14 1.08 -23.15
CA ASN A 1021 -18.41 1.44 -21.75
C ASN A 1021 -17.12 1.49 -20.90
N GLN A 1022 -16.23 0.51 -21.09
CA GLN A 1022 -14.91 0.48 -20.45
C GLN A 1022 -14.02 1.64 -20.94
N SER A 1023 -14.01 1.94 -22.24
CA SER A 1023 -13.29 3.09 -22.78
C SER A 1023 -13.76 4.42 -22.18
N LEU A 1024 -15.08 4.64 -22.06
CA LEU A 1024 -15.65 5.82 -21.42
C LEU A 1024 -15.26 5.91 -19.94
N THR A 1025 -15.27 4.79 -19.23
CA THR A 1025 -14.84 4.72 -17.82
C THR A 1025 -13.35 5.03 -17.65
N GLN A 1026 -12.50 4.60 -18.58
CA GLN A 1026 -11.08 4.97 -18.62
C GLN A 1026 -10.89 6.48 -18.90
N ARG A 1027 -11.65 7.06 -19.84
CA ARG A 1027 -11.62 8.51 -20.13
C ARG A 1027 -11.99 9.36 -18.90
N LYS A 1028 -13.05 8.98 -18.16
CA LYS A 1028 -13.44 9.65 -16.91
C LYS A 1028 -12.33 9.59 -15.85
N LYS A 1029 -11.74 8.40 -15.61
CA LYS A 1029 -10.60 8.24 -14.69
C LYS A 1029 -9.37 9.04 -15.10
N LEU A 1030 -9.16 9.26 -16.41
CA LEU A 1030 -8.06 10.09 -16.92
C LEU A 1030 -8.31 11.58 -16.61
N LEU A 1031 -9.55 12.05 -16.74
CA LEU A 1031 -9.95 13.41 -16.35
C LEU A 1031 -9.86 13.64 -14.83
N GLU A 1032 -10.29 12.66 -14.03
CA GLU A 1032 -10.16 12.67 -12.56
C GLU A 1032 -8.69 12.73 -12.10
N LYS A 1033 -7.80 11.96 -12.77
CA LYS A 1033 -6.38 11.90 -12.44
C LYS A 1033 -5.61 13.14 -12.91
N ASN A 1034 -5.94 13.66 -14.11
CA ASN A 1034 -5.25 14.77 -14.75
C ASN A 1034 -6.21 15.96 -14.97
N PRO A 1035 -6.51 16.77 -13.94
CA PRO A 1035 -7.40 17.94 -14.07
C PRO A 1035 -6.82 19.05 -14.99
N SER A 1036 -5.56 18.94 -15.41
CA SER A 1036 -4.90 19.80 -16.40
C SER A 1036 -4.94 19.23 -17.84
N LEU A 1037 -5.78 18.23 -18.13
CA LEU A 1037 -5.93 17.66 -19.47
C LEU A 1037 -6.48 18.69 -20.47
N TYR A 1038 -5.75 18.96 -21.55
CA TYR A 1038 -6.22 19.69 -22.73
C TYR A 1038 -6.37 18.73 -23.91
N ILE A 1039 -7.45 18.86 -24.69
CA ILE A 1039 -7.65 18.11 -25.93
C ILE A 1039 -7.31 19.01 -27.12
N SER A 1040 -6.42 18.53 -27.99
CA SER A 1040 -6.04 19.20 -29.23
C SER A 1040 -7.14 19.00 -30.29
N LEU A 1041 -7.58 20.10 -30.91
CA LEU A 1041 -8.55 20.07 -32.02
C LEU A 1041 -7.97 19.42 -33.30
N THR A 1042 -6.64 19.49 -33.49
CA THR A 1042 -5.97 19.10 -34.74
C THR A 1042 -5.23 17.76 -34.67
N ARG A 1043 -5.12 17.12 -33.50
CA ARG A 1043 -4.42 15.84 -33.31
C ARG A 1043 -5.38 14.67 -33.12
N LEU A 1044 -5.71 14.01 -34.23
CA LEU A 1044 -6.46 12.75 -34.23
C LEU A 1044 -5.57 11.57 -33.79
N ALA A 1045 -6.15 10.62 -33.05
CA ALA A 1045 -5.48 9.42 -32.57
C ALA A 1045 -6.17 8.16 -33.11
N VAL A 1046 -5.76 7.73 -34.32
CA VAL A 1046 -6.29 6.53 -34.99
C VAL A 1046 -5.85 5.27 -34.24
N ARG A 1047 -6.73 4.28 -34.15
CA ARG A 1047 -6.51 2.98 -33.48
C ARG A 1047 -6.95 1.85 -34.41
N ASN A 1048 -6.50 0.62 -34.11
CA ASN A 1048 -6.78 -0.58 -34.91
C ASN A 1048 -6.29 -0.49 -36.36
N ILE A 1049 -5.08 0.06 -36.55
CA ILE A 1049 -4.39 0.09 -37.84
C ILE A 1049 -3.73 -1.29 -38.06
N PRO A 1050 -3.92 -1.96 -39.20
CA PRO A 1050 -3.17 -3.16 -39.58
C PRO A 1050 -1.65 -2.95 -39.51
N LYS A 1051 -0.89 -3.98 -39.13
CA LYS A 1051 0.56 -3.88 -38.86
C LYS A 1051 1.38 -3.53 -40.10
N ASP A 1052 0.84 -3.79 -41.28
CA ASP A 1052 1.51 -3.72 -42.57
C ASP A 1052 1.44 -2.30 -43.18
N ILE A 1053 0.65 -1.39 -42.58
CA ILE A 1053 0.49 0.00 -43.01
C ILE A 1053 1.64 0.84 -42.44
N SER A 1054 2.50 1.36 -43.31
CA SER A 1054 3.60 2.22 -42.87
C SER A 1054 3.15 3.66 -42.60
N ASP A 1055 4.05 4.41 -41.96
CA ASP A 1055 3.95 5.85 -41.71
C ASP A 1055 3.75 6.69 -43.00
N LYS A 1056 4.14 6.15 -44.18
CA LYS A 1056 3.89 6.77 -45.50
C LYS A 1056 2.47 6.49 -45.97
N ASP A 1057 2.00 5.26 -45.81
CA ASP A 1057 0.70 4.78 -46.29
C ASP A 1057 -0.44 5.39 -45.47
N LEU A 1058 -0.26 5.52 -44.15
CA LEU A 1058 -1.20 6.22 -43.28
C LEU A 1058 -1.34 7.71 -43.67
N LYS A 1059 -0.23 8.37 -44.06
CA LYS A 1059 -0.24 9.76 -44.56
C LYS A 1059 -0.86 9.84 -45.96
N ALA A 1060 -0.68 8.84 -46.81
CA ALA A 1060 -1.33 8.76 -48.12
C ALA A 1060 -2.85 8.56 -47.99
N LEU A 1061 -3.30 7.67 -47.10
CA LEU A 1061 -4.71 7.44 -46.76
C LEU A 1061 -5.37 8.70 -46.18
N ALA A 1062 -4.71 9.39 -45.25
CA ALA A 1062 -5.21 10.65 -44.70
C ALA A 1062 -5.38 11.74 -45.78
N ARG A 1063 -4.38 11.92 -46.66
CA ARG A 1063 -4.47 12.84 -47.81
C ARG A 1063 -5.59 12.45 -48.77
N LYS A 1064 -5.72 11.16 -49.08
CA LYS A 1064 -6.79 10.63 -49.95
C LYS A 1064 -8.16 10.93 -49.35
N ALA A 1065 -8.37 10.69 -48.05
CA ALA A 1065 -9.63 10.97 -47.37
C ALA A 1065 -10.02 12.46 -47.45
N CYS A 1066 -9.07 13.40 -47.29
CA CYS A 1066 -9.35 14.84 -47.46
C CYS A 1066 -9.73 15.20 -48.91
N VAL A 1067 -9.04 14.61 -49.90
CA VAL A 1067 -9.33 14.82 -51.33
C VAL A 1067 -10.69 14.22 -51.72
N ASP A 1068 -11.02 13.03 -51.22
CA ASP A 1068 -12.28 12.35 -51.51
C ASP A 1068 -13.46 13.03 -50.78
N PHE A 1069 -13.27 13.55 -49.57
CA PHE A 1069 -14.25 14.45 -48.92
C PHE A 1069 -14.51 15.71 -49.77
N ALA A 1070 -13.47 16.35 -50.31
CA ALA A 1070 -13.65 17.52 -51.18
C ALA A 1070 -14.40 17.18 -52.49
N LYS A 1071 -14.24 15.96 -53.03
CA LYS A 1071 -15.07 15.45 -54.13
C LYS A 1071 -16.51 15.20 -53.69
N GLU A 1072 -16.75 14.50 -52.59
CA GLU A 1072 -18.09 14.22 -52.05
C GLU A 1072 -18.92 15.51 -51.84
N VAL A 1073 -18.29 16.56 -51.32
CA VAL A 1073 -18.91 17.89 -51.15
C VAL A 1073 -19.20 18.54 -52.51
N LYS A 1074 -18.26 18.50 -53.46
CA LYS A 1074 -18.46 19.02 -54.83
C LYS A 1074 -19.55 18.27 -55.61
N GLU A 1075 -19.70 16.97 -55.34
CA GLU A 1075 -20.74 16.08 -55.86
C GLU A 1075 -22.06 16.17 -55.06
N LYS A 1076 -22.13 17.01 -54.02
CA LYS A 1076 -23.28 17.17 -53.10
C LYS A 1076 -23.72 15.90 -52.36
N LYS A 1077 -22.89 14.85 -52.35
CA LYS A 1077 -23.09 13.64 -51.52
C LYS A 1077 -22.93 13.93 -50.03
N ARG A 1078 -22.24 15.02 -49.69
CA ARG A 1078 -21.93 15.43 -48.32
C ARG A 1078 -22.04 16.94 -48.16
N ALA A 1079 -22.41 17.39 -46.97
CA ALA A 1079 -22.46 18.81 -46.65
C ALA A 1079 -21.06 19.43 -46.61
N PRO A 1080 -20.86 20.68 -47.06
CA PRO A 1080 -19.62 21.42 -46.87
C PRO A 1080 -19.38 21.70 -45.38
N LEU A 1081 -18.12 22.00 -45.03
CA LEU A 1081 -17.75 22.49 -43.70
C LEU A 1081 -18.60 23.71 -43.33
N THR A 1082 -19.03 23.78 -42.07
CA THR A 1082 -19.85 24.88 -41.55
C THR A 1082 -19.06 26.18 -41.44
N ARG A 1083 -19.77 27.30 -41.31
CA ARG A 1083 -19.14 28.62 -41.16
C ARG A 1083 -18.25 28.72 -39.90
N GLU A 1084 -18.55 27.95 -38.86
CA GLU A 1084 -17.71 27.91 -37.66
C GLU A 1084 -16.47 27.04 -37.82
N GLU A 1085 -16.53 25.95 -38.59
CA GLU A 1085 -15.35 25.12 -38.88
C GLU A 1085 -14.37 25.87 -39.78
N ASN A 1086 -14.84 26.52 -40.84
CA ASN A 1086 -14.03 27.39 -41.72
C ASN A 1086 -13.53 28.69 -41.04
N LEU A 1087 -13.83 28.92 -39.76
CA LEU A 1087 -13.31 30.03 -38.94
C LEU A 1087 -12.33 29.55 -37.85
N ARG A 1088 -11.99 28.26 -37.84
CA ARG A 1088 -11.09 27.62 -36.85
C ARG A 1088 -9.79 27.08 -37.45
N ASP A 1089 -9.72 26.99 -38.78
CA ASP A 1089 -8.48 26.91 -39.58
C ASP A 1089 -7.96 28.34 -39.91
#